data_AF-A0AAE1VBK4-F1
#
_entry.id   AF-A0AAE1VBK4-F1
#
_cell.length_a   1.000
_cell.length_b   1.000
_cell.length_c   1.000
_cell.angle_alpha   90.00
_cell.angle_beta   90.00
_cell.angle_gamma   90.00
#
_symmetry.space_group_name_H-M   'P 1'
#
loop_
_entity.id
_entity.type
_entity.pdbx_description
1 polymer ?
#
loop_
_entity_poly.entity_id
_entity_poly.type
_entity_poly.pdbx_seq_one_letter_code
_entity_poly.pdbx_strand_id
1 'polypeptide(L)'
;MQGIEKIKAAREILKCSIEKSRELGIQINNRCWRLESSGQRLDFLATALRNLACKCTLYKMSGHDFDRAIGPAASVVKIFDVICGLENSLSTDDPSDDILSYLTTLKWMEEALGLLTDNCKLVVSWLETSNCINSSVAESWYVVNVNKCLSILGELQATEERFRAKGGPLMSALDKVEIELGSMVTDIAPDDIQNVQAIIDRLAANHRLDKIMYIYVEVRSSNVRKALEALDLDYLEEISLTEFDSVLRVVPQIDQWAKHLEFAVKYLLDMEHRLCIEVFQKAAFKDKCMDCFAKIAVQSGIHSFIKFGNTITKGKKEAIKMLKLLDMFAALNKLRSDFNRLFSGRACGEIQTQTRDLIKKVVNGICEIFWELSLQVELQMPTSPPMDGNVPRLVIFVIEYCNQLLEDEYWSTLIQVVEIHQGWNQESFEKGLLLNEMRNIIRVLELNLEAWAKAYEDASLSYLFLMNNHWYLCKYMRGTKLGELMGHEWIRGHEEYMEYYETLYLKESWGKLPALLNEEGLVLFPGGRAIDRQLLKKRLKEFTEAFDNMYKRQSNWELCDKGLRWRVSQLVLHVIVPSYSSYLKKYIPSIEFEVDQHIKYTAETLENMITCLFEPKVGKYGNATKCTELSGKLDYSIVANNHLSSTPAAA
;
A
#
# COMPACT_ATOMS: atom_id res chain seq x y z
N MET A 1 23.16 -70.59 -10.94
CA MET A 1 22.11 -69.55 -11.03
C MET A 1 22.64 -68.19 -11.49
N GLN A 2 23.78 -67.69 -10.97
CA GLN A 2 24.36 -66.38 -11.35
C GLN A 2 24.61 -66.15 -12.87
N GLY A 3 25.00 -67.18 -13.63
CA GLY A 3 25.28 -67.01 -15.08
C GLY A 3 24.03 -66.72 -15.93
N ILE A 4 22.88 -67.31 -15.59
CA ILE A 4 21.63 -67.12 -16.35
C ILE A 4 21.04 -65.73 -16.10
N GLU A 5 21.16 -65.21 -14.88
CA GLU A 5 20.73 -63.84 -14.54
C GLU A 5 21.57 -62.79 -15.24
N LYS A 6 22.90 -62.98 -15.31
CA LYS A 6 23.81 -62.09 -16.07
C LYS A 6 23.49 -62.07 -17.57
N ILE A 7 23.17 -63.22 -18.17
CA ILE A 7 22.79 -63.30 -19.59
C ILE A 7 21.44 -62.62 -19.86
N LYS A 8 20.46 -62.77 -18.94
CA LYS A 8 19.19 -62.06 -19.04
C LYS A 8 19.38 -60.55 -18.94
N ALA A 9 20.20 -60.07 -18.00
CA ALA A 9 20.53 -58.66 -17.87
C ALA A 9 21.23 -58.10 -19.13
N ALA A 10 22.22 -58.81 -19.66
CA ALA A 10 22.92 -58.41 -20.89
C ALA A 10 21.98 -58.37 -22.11
N ARG A 11 21.02 -59.31 -22.21
CA ARG A 11 20.02 -59.32 -23.28
C ARG A 11 19.10 -58.10 -23.23
N GLU A 12 18.66 -57.70 -22.05
CA GLU A 12 17.80 -56.51 -21.89
C GLU A 12 18.56 -55.21 -22.20
N ILE A 13 19.81 -55.08 -21.74
CA ILE A 13 20.66 -53.91 -22.07
C ILE A 13 20.92 -53.85 -23.58
N LEU A 14 21.21 -54.98 -24.23
CA LEU A 14 21.42 -55.03 -25.69
C LEU A 14 20.16 -54.64 -26.47
N LYS A 15 18.98 -55.15 -26.06
CA LYS A 15 17.71 -54.81 -26.68
C LYS A 15 17.40 -53.32 -26.56
N CYS A 16 17.63 -52.74 -25.39
CA CYS A 16 17.48 -51.30 -25.13
C CYS A 16 18.48 -50.46 -25.97
N SER A 17 19.73 -50.88 -26.03
CA SER A 17 20.80 -50.23 -26.80
C SER A 17 20.51 -50.22 -28.31
N ILE A 18 20.04 -51.33 -28.88
CA ILE A 18 19.72 -51.44 -30.31
C ILE A 18 18.55 -50.52 -30.68
N GLU A 19 17.48 -50.51 -29.89
CA GLU A 19 16.30 -49.68 -30.17
C GLU A 19 16.66 -48.18 -30.13
N LYS A 20 17.39 -47.76 -29.09
CA LYS A 20 17.86 -46.38 -28.93
C LYS A 20 18.87 -45.98 -30.02
N SER A 21 19.81 -46.87 -30.38
CA SER A 21 20.79 -46.61 -31.44
C SER A 21 20.14 -46.50 -32.82
N ARG A 22 19.07 -47.26 -33.08
CA ARG A 22 18.29 -47.16 -34.33
C ARG A 22 17.56 -45.83 -34.42
N GLU A 23 16.93 -45.41 -33.33
CA GLU A 23 16.23 -44.11 -33.25
C GLU A 23 17.23 -42.94 -33.44
N LEU A 24 18.35 -42.98 -32.72
CA LEU A 24 19.43 -41.99 -32.84
C LEU A 24 19.97 -41.95 -34.28
N GLY A 25 20.27 -43.11 -34.88
CA GLY A 25 20.79 -43.19 -36.25
C GLY A 25 19.86 -42.62 -37.33
N ILE A 26 18.54 -42.72 -37.15
CA ILE A 26 17.56 -42.09 -38.05
C ILE A 26 17.58 -40.57 -37.92
N GLN A 27 17.68 -40.05 -36.69
CA GLN A 27 17.69 -38.61 -36.42
C GLN A 27 18.99 -37.92 -36.85
N ILE A 28 20.12 -38.63 -36.73
CA ILE A 28 21.48 -38.21 -37.08
C ILE A 28 21.67 -38.01 -38.60
N ASN A 29 21.09 -38.91 -39.42
CA ASN A 29 21.40 -39.00 -40.86
C ASN A 29 20.97 -37.76 -41.67
N ASN A 30 20.21 -36.85 -41.06
CA ASN A 30 19.76 -35.59 -41.66
C ASN A 30 20.73 -34.41 -41.49
N ARG A 31 21.78 -34.50 -40.64
CA ARG A 31 22.71 -33.36 -40.35
C ARG A 31 24.19 -33.55 -40.72
N CYS A 32 24.56 -34.67 -41.35
CA CYS A 32 25.86 -34.89 -42.03
C CYS A 32 27.12 -34.36 -41.30
N TRP A 33 27.47 -34.92 -40.14
CA TRP A 33 28.74 -34.60 -39.47
C TRP A 33 29.93 -35.20 -40.22
N ARG A 34 30.89 -34.35 -40.59
CA ARG A 34 32.20 -34.80 -41.06
C ARG A 34 33.05 -35.14 -39.84
N LEU A 35 33.30 -36.43 -39.66
CA LEU A 35 34.08 -37.01 -38.56
C LEU A 35 35.58 -36.81 -38.84
N GLU A 36 36.27 -36.01 -38.04
CA GLU A 36 37.74 -36.07 -37.97
C GLU A 36 38.13 -37.08 -36.89
N SER A 37 38.86 -38.12 -37.30
CA SER A 37 39.06 -39.34 -36.53
C SER A 37 39.93 -39.09 -35.29
N SER A 38 39.38 -39.36 -34.11
CA SER A 38 40.14 -39.68 -32.89
C SER A 38 40.44 -41.20 -32.83
N GLY A 39 40.86 -41.76 -33.97
CA GLY A 39 40.81 -43.19 -34.28
C GLY A 39 41.84 -44.12 -33.62
N GLN A 40 43.02 -43.65 -33.17
CA GLN A 40 44.11 -44.59 -32.87
C GLN A 40 43.87 -45.56 -31.70
N ARG A 41 43.20 -45.14 -30.61
CA ARG A 41 42.91 -46.01 -29.45
C ARG A 41 41.67 -46.89 -29.66
N LEU A 42 40.72 -46.40 -30.45
CA LEU A 42 39.46 -47.07 -30.77
C LEU A 42 39.63 -48.08 -31.90
N ASP A 43 40.45 -47.77 -32.90
CA ASP A 43 40.93 -48.70 -33.93
C ASP A 43 41.73 -49.84 -33.28
N PHE A 44 42.52 -49.52 -32.24
CA PHE A 44 43.19 -50.54 -31.44
C PHE A 44 42.17 -51.45 -30.73
N LEU A 45 41.12 -50.90 -30.10
CA LEU A 45 40.08 -51.70 -29.43
C LEU A 45 39.34 -52.62 -30.42
N ALA A 46 38.90 -52.09 -31.55
CA ALA A 46 38.21 -52.86 -32.60
C ALA A 46 39.11 -53.95 -33.20
N THR A 47 40.38 -53.63 -33.46
CA THR A 47 41.36 -54.59 -33.99
C THR A 47 41.74 -55.65 -32.95
N ALA A 48 41.91 -55.26 -31.70
CA ALA A 48 42.24 -56.16 -30.60
C ALA A 48 41.11 -57.17 -30.34
N LEU A 49 39.85 -56.74 -30.37
CA LEU A 49 38.69 -57.62 -30.20
C LEU A 49 38.48 -58.55 -31.41
N ARG A 50 38.70 -58.06 -32.64
CA ARG A 50 38.66 -58.91 -33.85
C ARG A 50 39.78 -59.96 -33.84
N ASN A 51 40.98 -59.57 -33.40
CA ASN A 51 42.12 -60.48 -33.25
C ASN A 51 41.88 -61.52 -32.14
N LEU A 52 41.26 -61.12 -31.02
CA LEU A 52 40.85 -62.03 -29.95
C LEU A 52 39.83 -63.05 -30.48
N ALA A 53 38.79 -62.60 -31.16
CA ALA A 53 37.77 -63.48 -31.72
C ALA A 53 38.35 -64.48 -32.73
N CYS A 54 39.17 -64.01 -33.69
CA CYS A 54 39.81 -64.86 -34.70
C CYS A 54 40.74 -65.91 -34.08
N LYS A 55 41.52 -65.54 -33.05
CA LYS A 55 42.40 -66.49 -32.36
C LYS A 55 41.60 -67.47 -31.50
N CYS A 56 40.57 -67.05 -30.78
CA CYS A 56 39.71 -67.95 -30.01
C CYS A 56 38.98 -68.97 -30.89
N THR A 57 38.54 -68.59 -32.10
CA THR A 57 37.99 -69.53 -33.09
C THR A 57 39.01 -70.55 -33.59
N LEU A 58 40.29 -70.16 -33.73
CA LEU A 58 41.37 -71.08 -34.12
C LEU A 58 41.67 -72.13 -33.03
N TYR A 59 41.49 -71.79 -31.75
CA TYR A 59 41.76 -72.69 -30.61
C TYR A 59 40.55 -73.50 -30.11
N LYS A 60 39.40 -73.50 -30.82
CA LYS A 60 38.13 -74.14 -30.40
C LYS A 60 37.65 -73.77 -28.98
N MET A 61 38.09 -72.64 -28.45
CA MET A 61 37.45 -72.01 -27.29
C MET A 61 36.10 -71.46 -27.75
N SER A 62 35.11 -71.33 -26.86
CA SER A 62 33.71 -70.95 -27.17
C SER A 62 33.60 -69.63 -27.97
N GLY A 63 33.81 -69.70 -29.29
CA GLY A 63 33.86 -68.55 -30.20
C GLY A 63 32.53 -67.78 -30.30
N HIS A 64 31.43 -68.45 -29.96
CA HIS A 64 30.08 -67.86 -29.97
C HIS A 64 29.91 -66.67 -29.01
N ASP A 65 30.66 -66.58 -27.91
CA ASP A 65 30.54 -65.48 -26.95
C ASP A 65 31.39 -64.27 -27.34
N PHE A 66 32.49 -64.48 -28.10
CA PHE A 66 33.35 -63.41 -28.62
C PHE A 66 32.78 -62.74 -29.87
N ASP A 67 32.19 -63.51 -30.78
CA ASP A 67 31.50 -62.98 -31.96
C ASP A 67 30.37 -62.02 -31.57
N ARG A 68 29.74 -62.27 -30.42
CA ARG A 68 28.73 -61.37 -29.86
C ARG A 68 29.36 -60.03 -29.45
N ALA A 69 30.52 -60.01 -28.79
CA ALA A 69 31.19 -58.79 -28.29
C ALA A 69 31.71 -57.83 -29.36
N ILE A 70 32.01 -58.33 -30.56
CA ILE A 70 32.51 -57.51 -31.67
C ILE A 70 31.47 -56.46 -32.11
N GLY A 71 30.18 -56.82 -32.13
CA GLY A 71 29.09 -55.92 -32.52
C GLY A 71 28.99 -54.68 -31.61
N PRO A 72 28.75 -54.85 -30.30
CA PRO A 72 28.71 -53.74 -29.34
C PRO A 72 30.02 -52.94 -29.29
N ALA A 73 31.17 -53.58 -29.45
CA ALA A 73 32.45 -52.86 -29.51
C ALA A 73 32.60 -51.98 -30.76
N ALA A 74 32.14 -52.44 -31.92
CA ALA A 74 32.08 -51.59 -33.12
C ALA A 74 31.06 -50.45 -32.96
N SER A 75 29.98 -50.68 -32.21
CA SER A 75 29.03 -49.63 -31.84
C SER A 75 29.65 -48.60 -30.89
N VAL A 76 30.47 -49.01 -29.91
CA VAL A 76 31.20 -48.09 -29.01
C VAL A 76 32.04 -47.08 -29.79
N VAL A 77 32.77 -47.54 -30.82
CA VAL A 77 33.59 -46.65 -31.67
C VAL A 77 32.70 -45.63 -32.40
N LYS A 78 31.63 -46.07 -33.06
CA LYS A 78 30.72 -45.19 -33.79
C LYS A 78 30.01 -44.18 -32.88
N ILE A 79 29.59 -44.62 -31.69
CA ILE A 79 28.93 -43.75 -30.70
C ILE A 79 29.93 -42.69 -30.20
N PHE A 80 31.18 -43.07 -29.95
CA PHE A 80 32.21 -42.12 -29.53
C PHE A 80 32.53 -41.08 -30.61
N ASP A 81 32.62 -41.49 -31.88
CA ASP A 81 32.79 -40.57 -33.00
C ASP A 81 31.64 -39.55 -33.09
N VAL A 82 30.40 -40.00 -32.87
CA VAL A 82 29.21 -39.13 -32.80
C VAL A 82 29.31 -38.15 -31.62
N ILE A 83 29.76 -38.61 -30.44
CA ILE A 83 29.97 -37.76 -29.26
C ILE A 83 30.97 -36.63 -29.55
N CYS A 84 32.11 -36.93 -30.18
CA CYS A 84 33.09 -35.90 -30.56
C CYS A 84 32.52 -34.90 -31.59
N GLY A 85 31.72 -35.38 -32.54
CA GLY A 85 31.04 -34.51 -33.51
C GLY A 85 30.02 -33.57 -32.84
N LEU A 86 29.23 -34.10 -31.89
CA LEU A 86 28.26 -33.32 -31.12
C LEU A 86 28.95 -32.33 -30.16
N GLU A 87 30.07 -32.73 -29.54
CA GLU A 87 30.88 -31.84 -28.70
C GLU A 87 31.39 -30.62 -29.47
N ASN A 88 31.87 -30.83 -30.70
CA ASN A 88 32.32 -29.73 -31.56
C ASN A 88 31.17 -28.78 -31.89
N SER A 89 30.01 -29.30 -32.31
CA SER A 89 28.81 -28.48 -32.58
C SER A 89 28.35 -27.70 -31.34
N LEU A 90 28.25 -28.33 -30.16
CA LEU A 90 27.88 -27.62 -28.92
C LEU A 90 28.91 -26.56 -28.49
N SER A 91 30.16 -26.74 -28.89
CA SER A 91 31.23 -25.79 -28.60
C SER A 91 31.19 -24.59 -29.54
N THR A 92 30.99 -24.83 -30.85
CA THR A 92 30.96 -23.78 -31.89
C THR A 92 29.66 -23.00 -31.93
N ASP A 93 28.54 -23.69 -31.74
CA ASP A 93 27.21 -23.12 -31.91
C ASP A 93 26.82 -22.33 -30.66
N ASP A 94 26.13 -21.21 -30.87
CA ASP A 94 25.58 -20.38 -29.81
C ASP A 94 24.08 -20.71 -29.65
N PRO A 95 23.58 -20.97 -28.42
CA PRO A 95 22.16 -21.22 -28.20
C PRO A 95 21.24 -20.05 -28.63
N SER A 96 21.76 -18.83 -28.74
CA SER A 96 20.99 -17.65 -29.16
C SER A 96 20.58 -17.66 -30.64
N ASP A 97 21.29 -18.39 -31.51
CA ASP A 97 21.00 -18.42 -32.95
C ASP A 97 19.81 -19.33 -33.30
N ASP A 98 19.75 -20.52 -32.72
CA ASP A 98 18.63 -21.47 -32.85
C ASP A 98 18.57 -22.40 -31.62
N ILE A 99 17.86 -21.94 -30.59
CA ILE A 99 17.75 -22.64 -29.32
C ILE A 99 17.14 -24.02 -29.44
N LEU A 100 16.13 -24.23 -30.29
CA LEU A 100 15.45 -25.52 -30.42
C LEU A 100 16.37 -26.57 -31.05
N SER A 101 17.12 -26.16 -32.08
CA SER A 101 18.19 -26.96 -32.67
C SER A 101 19.27 -27.29 -31.64
N TYR A 102 19.74 -26.29 -30.88
CA TYR A 102 20.79 -26.47 -29.88
C TYR A 102 20.36 -27.44 -28.76
N LEU A 103 19.13 -27.30 -28.26
CA LEU A 103 18.54 -28.21 -27.26
C LEU A 103 18.38 -29.64 -27.80
N THR A 104 18.18 -29.80 -29.10
CA THR A 104 18.12 -31.12 -29.75
C THR A 104 19.51 -31.75 -29.83
N THR A 105 20.55 -30.98 -30.19
CA THR A 105 21.94 -31.45 -30.15
C THR A 105 22.36 -31.86 -28.73
N LEU A 106 21.96 -31.09 -27.70
CA LEU A 106 22.16 -31.44 -26.29
C LEU A 106 21.50 -32.76 -25.92
N LYS A 107 20.24 -32.97 -26.34
CA LYS A 107 19.53 -34.25 -26.14
C LYS A 107 20.31 -35.42 -26.74
N TRP A 108 20.76 -35.28 -27.98
CA TRP A 108 21.52 -36.33 -28.65
C TRP A 108 22.84 -36.62 -27.94
N MET A 109 23.50 -35.59 -27.41
CA MET A 109 24.71 -35.76 -26.62
C MET A 109 24.46 -36.58 -25.36
N GLU A 110 23.39 -36.29 -24.63
CA GLU A 110 22.98 -37.05 -23.44
C GLU A 110 22.68 -38.51 -23.77
N GLU A 111 21.91 -38.76 -24.83
CA GLU A 111 21.56 -40.11 -25.29
C GLU A 111 22.79 -40.89 -25.77
N ALA A 112 23.70 -40.24 -26.50
CA ALA A 112 24.92 -40.84 -26.99
C ALA A 112 25.88 -41.20 -25.84
N LEU A 113 26.05 -40.34 -24.84
CA LEU A 113 26.86 -40.64 -23.65
C LEU A 113 26.29 -41.83 -22.87
N GLY A 114 24.97 -41.87 -22.66
CA GLY A 114 24.32 -43.02 -22.00
C GLY A 114 24.50 -44.31 -22.79
N LEU A 115 24.35 -44.25 -24.13
CA LEU A 115 24.60 -45.39 -25.01
C LEU A 115 26.05 -45.85 -24.97
N LEU A 116 27.02 -44.94 -24.91
CA LEU A 116 28.43 -45.28 -24.77
C LEU A 116 28.67 -46.10 -23.50
N THR A 117 28.18 -45.61 -22.36
CA THR A 117 28.30 -46.29 -21.07
C THR A 117 27.63 -47.66 -21.06
N ASP A 118 26.41 -47.77 -21.58
CA ASP A 118 25.67 -49.03 -21.63
C ASP A 118 26.37 -50.06 -22.52
N ASN A 119 26.87 -49.66 -23.70
CA ASN A 119 27.62 -50.55 -24.58
C ASN A 119 29.00 -50.91 -24.00
N CYS A 120 29.69 -50.00 -23.31
CA CYS A 120 30.92 -50.31 -22.59
C CYS A 120 30.67 -51.37 -21.50
N LYS A 121 29.62 -51.23 -20.68
CA LYS A 121 29.24 -52.22 -19.66
C LYS A 121 28.92 -53.59 -20.25
N LEU A 122 28.25 -53.64 -21.40
CA LEU A 122 27.98 -54.88 -22.13
C LEU A 122 29.28 -55.58 -22.56
N VAL A 123 30.20 -54.84 -23.20
CA VAL A 123 31.47 -55.40 -23.67
C VAL A 123 32.33 -55.87 -22.48
N VAL A 124 32.39 -55.09 -21.39
CA VAL A 124 33.10 -55.47 -20.15
C VAL A 124 32.52 -56.76 -19.56
N SER A 125 31.20 -56.84 -19.41
CA SER A 125 30.52 -58.02 -18.84
C SER A 125 30.84 -59.29 -19.64
N TRP A 126 30.90 -59.20 -20.97
CA TRP A 126 31.23 -60.33 -21.82
C TRP A 126 32.71 -60.70 -21.78
N LEU A 127 33.61 -59.72 -21.77
CA LEU A 127 35.05 -59.96 -21.62
C LEU A 127 35.37 -60.62 -20.27
N GLU A 128 34.75 -60.18 -19.17
CA GLU A 128 34.91 -60.79 -17.85
C GLU A 128 34.36 -62.23 -17.81
N THR A 129 33.19 -62.47 -18.42
CA THR A 129 32.60 -63.81 -18.47
C THR A 129 33.47 -64.78 -19.27
N SER A 130 34.09 -64.31 -20.36
CA SER A 130 35.02 -65.10 -21.17
C SER A 130 36.35 -65.39 -20.45
N ASN A 131 36.83 -64.46 -19.61
CA ASN A 131 38.07 -64.63 -18.84
C ASN A 131 37.90 -65.68 -17.73
N CYS A 132 36.71 -65.78 -17.12
CA CYS A 132 36.39 -66.80 -16.12
C CYS A 132 36.30 -68.23 -16.70
N ILE A 133 35.96 -68.40 -17.99
CA ILE A 133 35.83 -69.71 -18.63
C ILE A 133 37.19 -70.28 -19.05
N ASN A 134 38.16 -69.41 -19.36
CA ASN A 134 39.45 -69.77 -19.95
C ASN A 134 40.64 -69.78 -18.98
N SER A 135 40.43 -69.58 -17.67
CA SER A 135 41.51 -69.49 -16.67
C SER A 135 42.32 -70.77 -16.48
N SER A 136 41.92 -71.90 -17.08
CA SER A 136 42.68 -73.16 -17.04
C SER A 136 43.66 -73.33 -18.22
N VAL A 137 43.57 -72.53 -19.30
CA VAL A 137 44.44 -72.61 -20.49
C VAL A 137 44.65 -71.23 -21.17
N ALA A 138 44.83 -70.16 -20.40
CA ALA A 138 45.03 -68.82 -20.99
C ALA A 138 46.53 -68.54 -21.27
N GLU A 139 46.90 -68.42 -22.55
CA GLU A 139 48.23 -67.95 -22.96
C GLU A 139 48.47 -66.49 -22.49
N SER A 140 49.70 -66.17 -22.08
CA SER A 140 50.10 -64.85 -21.54
C SER A 140 49.64 -63.65 -22.41
N TRP A 141 49.63 -63.81 -23.74
CA TRP A 141 49.21 -62.75 -24.67
C TRP A 141 47.68 -62.47 -24.63
N TYR A 142 46.85 -63.46 -24.32
CA TYR A 142 45.39 -63.32 -24.26
C TYR A 142 45.00 -62.45 -23.07
N VAL A 143 45.56 -62.75 -21.90
CA VAL A 143 45.31 -62.01 -20.65
C VAL A 143 45.77 -60.55 -20.78
N VAL A 144 46.94 -60.31 -21.39
CA VAL A 144 47.45 -58.95 -21.64
C VAL A 144 46.51 -58.16 -22.55
N ASN A 145 46.00 -58.77 -23.62
CA ASN A 145 45.15 -58.07 -24.58
C ASN A 145 43.72 -57.80 -24.04
N VAL A 146 43.15 -58.75 -23.27
CA VAL A 146 41.88 -58.56 -22.58
C VAL A 146 42.00 -57.46 -21.52
N ASN A 147 43.06 -57.46 -20.70
CA ASN A 147 43.30 -56.41 -19.71
C ASN A 147 43.47 -55.03 -20.34
N LYS A 148 44.15 -54.94 -21.50
CA LYS A 148 44.27 -53.68 -22.25
C LYS A 148 42.93 -53.20 -22.82
N CYS A 149 42.08 -54.10 -23.30
CA CYS A 149 40.72 -53.74 -23.74
C CYS A 149 39.84 -53.28 -22.57
N LEU A 150 39.89 -53.96 -21.42
CA LEU A 150 39.19 -53.57 -20.20
C LEU A 150 39.64 -52.19 -19.69
N SER A 151 40.95 -51.89 -19.78
CA SER A 151 41.47 -50.55 -19.44
C SER A 151 40.91 -49.46 -20.34
N ILE A 152 40.85 -49.68 -21.66
CA ILE A 152 40.30 -48.70 -22.62
C ILE A 152 38.80 -48.53 -22.41
N LEU A 153 38.05 -49.62 -22.19
CA LEU A 153 36.62 -49.55 -21.88
C LEU A 153 36.35 -48.85 -20.56
N GLY A 154 37.23 -49.01 -19.56
CA GLY A 154 37.18 -48.26 -18.31
C GLY A 154 37.37 -46.76 -18.52
N GLU A 155 38.34 -46.35 -19.35
CA GLU A 155 38.53 -44.94 -19.73
C GLU A 155 37.34 -44.37 -20.50
N LEU A 156 36.76 -45.14 -21.42
CA LEU A 156 35.58 -44.74 -22.18
C LEU A 156 34.32 -44.67 -21.31
N GLN A 157 34.17 -45.59 -20.36
CA GLN A 157 33.08 -45.53 -19.38
C GLN A 157 33.22 -44.31 -18.45
N ALA A 158 34.46 -43.94 -18.09
CA ALA A 158 34.74 -42.69 -17.38
C ALA A 158 34.53 -41.43 -18.25
N THR A 159 34.28 -41.56 -19.56
CA THR A 159 34.03 -40.41 -20.44
C THR A 159 32.70 -39.76 -20.12
N GLU A 160 31.62 -40.52 -19.89
CA GLU A 160 30.33 -39.93 -19.48
C GLU A 160 30.49 -39.10 -18.19
N GLU A 161 31.21 -39.64 -17.22
CA GLU A 161 31.50 -38.94 -15.96
C GLU A 161 32.32 -37.66 -16.20
N ARG A 162 33.31 -37.68 -17.11
CA ARG A 162 34.10 -36.49 -17.49
C ARG A 162 33.25 -35.41 -18.17
N PHE A 163 32.35 -35.80 -19.07
CA PHE A 163 31.47 -34.86 -19.76
C PHE A 163 30.44 -34.22 -18.82
N ARG A 164 29.96 -34.99 -17.83
CA ARG A 164 29.08 -34.53 -16.76
C ARG A 164 29.83 -33.85 -15.60
N ALA A 165 31.16 -33.92 -15.56
CA ALA A 165 31.96 -33.28 -14.53
C ALA A 165 31.91 -31.75 -14.67
N LYS A 166 32.19 -31.04 -13.58
CA LYS A 166 32.26 -29.57 -13.59
C LYS A 166 33.31 -29.10 -14.61
N GLY A 167 32.89 -28.27 -15.58
CA GLY A 167 33.73 -27.81 -16.69
C GLY A 167 33.85 -28.79 -17.86
N GLY A 168 33.15 -29.93 -17.82
CA GLY A 168 33.04 -30.86 -18.95
C GLY A 168 32.13 -30.31 -20.06
N PRO A 169 32.24 -30.80 -21.30
CA PRO A 169 31.57 -30.19 -22.46
C PRO A 169 30.04 -30.16 -22.35
N LEU A 170 29.42 -31.22 -21.81
CA LEU A 170 27.97 -31.25 -21.60
C LEU A 170 27.55 -30.22 -20.53
N MET A 171 28.30 -30.13 -19.43
CA MET A 171 28.02 -29.15 -18.38
C MET A 171 28.19 -27.71 -18.87
N SER A 172 29.24 -27.44 -19.65
CA SER A 172 29.49 -26.13 -20.27
C SER A 172 28.37 -25.76 -21.26
N ALA A 173 27.89 -26.71 -22.05
CA ALA A 173 26.79 -26.50 -22.97
C ALA A 173 25.46 -26.22 -22.24
N LEU A 174 25.21 -26.88 -21.10
CA LEU A 174 24.07 -26.59 -20.22
C LEU A 174 24.21 -25.22 -19.54
N ASP A 175 25.43 -24.81 -19.15
CA ASP A 175 25.70 -23.49 -18.58
C ASP A 175 25.42 -22.38 -19.61
N LYS A 176 25.75 -22.58 -20.89
CA LYS A 176 25.37 -21.66 -21.99
C LYS A 176 23.84 -21.51 -22.09
N VAL A 177 23.09 -22.61 -22.00
CA VAL A 177 21.62 -22.59 -22.05
C VAL A 177 21.01 -21.88 -20.84
N GLU A 178 21.63 -21.98 -19.67
CA GLU A 178 21.19 -21.22 -18.48
C GLU A 178 21.38 -19.72 -18.62
N ILE A 179 22.47 -19.30 -19.27
CA ILE A 179 22.71 -17.87 -19.58
C ILE A 179 21.64 -17.39 -20.57
N GLU A 180 21.36 -18.18 -21.60
CA GLU A 180 20.33 -17.85 -22.60
C GLU A 180 18.93 -17.77 -21.98
N LEU A 181 18.60 -18.68 -21.05
CA LEU A 181 17.37 -18.60 -20.27
C LEU A 181 17.25 -17.26 -19.54
N GLY A 182 18.33 -16.79 -18.91
CA GLY A 182 18.35 -15.50 -18.22
C GLY A 182 18.09 -14.32 -19.17
N SER A 183 18.68 -14.38 -20.37
CA SER A 183 18.46 -13.40 -21.44
C SER A 183 16.99 -13.38 -21.88
N MET A 184 16.43 -14.52 -22.28
CA MET A 184 15.05 -14.64 -22.77
C MET A 184 14.00 -14.27 -21.70
N VAL A 185 14.24 -14.63 -20.45
CA VAL A 185 13.30 -14.34 -19.34
C VAL A 185 13.28 -12.85 -18.98
N THR A 186 14.27 -12.07 -19.43
CA THR A 186 14.32 -10.62 -19.19
C THR A 186 13.18 -9.91 -19.93
N ASP A 187 12.92 -10.25 -21.19
CA ASP A 187 11.79 -9.72 -21.96
C ASP A 187 11.15 -10.86 -22.76
N ILE A 188 10.11 -11.46 -22.19
CA ILE A 188 9.45 -12.63 -22.79
C ILE A 188 8.42 -12.13 -23.80
N ALA A 189 8.73 -12.23 -25.09
CA ALA A 189 7.72 -12.09 -26.12
C ALA A 189 6.80 -13.34 -26.12
N PRO A 190 5.53 -13.21 -26.56
CA PRO A 190 4.62 -14.36 -26.64
C PRO A 190 5.18 -15.53 -27.47
N ASP A 191 5.94 -15.22 -28.52
CA ASP A 191 6.56 -16.21 -29.40
C ASP A 191 7.71 -16.97 -28.73
N ASP A 192 8.32 -16.41 -27.67
CA ASP A 192 9.46 -16.99 -26.96
C ASP A 192 9.05 -17.96 -25.84
N ILE A 193 7.78 -17.98 -25.43
CA ILE A 193 7.30 -18.83 -24.33
C ILE A 193 7.58 -20.31 -24.62
N GLN A 194 7.39 -20.76 -25.86
CA GLN A 194 7.66 -22.14 -26.26
C GLN A 194 9.16 -22.49 -26.15
N ASN A 195 10.03 -21.55 -26.51
CA ASN A 195 11.47 -21.69 -26.40
C ASN A 195 11.90 -21.79 -24.94
N VAL A 196 11.39 -20.90 -24.08
CA VAL A 196 11.65 -20.92 -22.63
C VAL A 196 11.17 -22.23 -22.00
N GLN A 197 9.96 -22.70 -22.35
CA GLN A 197 9.44 -23.99 -21.88
C GLN A 197 10.35 -25.16 -22.29
N ALA A 198 10.82 -25.18 -23.54
CA ALA A 198 11.73 -26.22 -24.04
C ALA A 198 13.09 -26.21 -23.30
N ILE A 199 13.62 -25.02 -22.99
CA ILE A 199 14.83 -24.87 -22.16
C ILE A 199 14.58 -25.45 -20.75
N ILE A 200 13.46 -25.08 -20.12
CA ILE A 200 13.13 -25.53 -18.76
C ILE A 200 13.03 -27.06 -18.71
N ASP A 201 12.39 -27.67 -19.69
CA ASP A 201 12.30 -29.14 -19.80
C ASP A 201 13.67 -29.80 -19.90
N ARG A 202 14.55 -29.26 -20.75
CA ARG A 202 15.89 -29.82 -20.96
C ARG A 202 16.74 -29.71 -19.71
N LEU A 203 16.74 -28.55 -19.05
CA LEU A 203 17.50 -28.32 -17.83
C LEU A 203 16.92 -29.14 -16.66
N ALA A 204 15.60 -29.31 -16.58
CA ALA A 204 14.95 -30.16 -15.58
C ALA A 204 15.33 -31.64 -15.74
N ALA A 205 15.43 -32.14 -16.99
CA ALA A 205 15.90 -33.49 -17.28
C ALA A 205 17.35 -33.74 -16.81
N ASN A 206 18.14 -32.68 -16.65
CA ASN A 206 19.51 -32.72 -16.15
C ASN A 206 19.64 -32.37 -14.65
N HIS A 207 18.56 -32.51 -13.88
CA HIS A 207 18.52 -32.24 -12.44
C HIS A 207 18.89 -30.80 -12.04
N ARG A 208 18.70 -29.82 -12.95
CA ARG A 208 19.03 -28.40 -12.71
C ARG A 208 17.81 -27.52 -12.35
N LEU A 209 16.70 -28.14 -11.98
CA LEU A 209 15.42 -27.45 -11.76
C LEU A 209 15.53 -26.30 -10.74
N ASP A 210 16.27 -26.48 -9.65
CA ASP A 210 16.39 -25.43 -8.62
C ASP A 210 17.19 -24.21 -9.11
N LYS A 211 18.14 -24.43 -10.04
CA LYS A 211 18.91 -23.34 -10.67
C LYS A 211 18.06 -22.57 -11.68
N ILE A 212 17.22 -23.26 -12.46
CA ILE A 212 16.21 -22.64 -13.34
C ILE A 212 15.31 -21.71 -12.53
N MET A 213 14.78 -22.22 -11.42
CA MET A 213 13.88 -21.45 -10.55
C MET A 213 14.57 -20.22 -9.98
N TYR A 214 15.83 -20.37 -9.56
CA TYR A 214 16.64 -19.26 -9.06
C TYR A 214 16.82 -18.16 -10.12
N ILE A 215 17.28 -18.52 -11.33
CA ILE A 215 17.49 -17.59 -12.44
C ILE A 215 16.19 -16.87 -12.80
N TYR A 216 15.09 -17.64 -12.95
CA TYR A 216 13.80 -17.08 -13.30
C TYR A 216 13.32 -16.06 -12.24
N VAL A 217 13.37 -16.43 -10.96
CA VAL A 217 12.96 -15.54 -9.86
C VAL A 217 13.83 -14.30 -9.80
N GLU A 218 15.14 -14.42 -9.95
CA GLU A 218 16.09 -13.29 -9.91
C GLU A 218 15.81 -12.28 -11.03
N VAL A 219 15.69 -12.75 -12.27
CA VAL A 219 15.46 -11.89 -13.44
C VAL A 219 14.10 -11.21 -13.34
N ARG A 220 13.04 -11.99 -13.10
CA ARG A 220 11.67 -11.45 -13.05
C ARG A 220 11.47 -10.50 -11.88
N SER A 221 12.02 -10.81 -10.69
CA SER A 221 11.92 -9.90 -9.54
C SER A 221 12.74 -8.61 -9.76
N SER A 222 13.88 -8.68 -10.46
CA SER A 222 14.64 -7.49 -10.85
C SER A 222 13.83 -6.59 -11.79
N ASN A 223 13.12 -7.16 -12.75
CA ASN A 223 12.27 -6.40 -13.67
C ASN A 223 11.14 -5.66 -12.95
N VAL A 224 10.43 -6.35 -12.06
CA VAL A 224 9.37 -5.72 -11.25
C VAL A 224 9.94 -4.61 -10.38
N ARG A 225 11.11 -4.83 -9.76
CA ARG A 225 11.76 -3.81 -8.93
C ARG A 225 12.15 -2.57 -9.73
N LYS A 226 12.75 -2.74 -10.91
CA LYS A 226 13.06 -1.62 -11.82
C LYS A 226 11.81 -0.85 -12.24
N ALA A 227 10.70 -1.55 -12.49
CA ALA A 227 9.43 -0.90 -12.79
C ALA A 227 8.88 -0.10 -11.59
N LEU A 228 9.12 -0.58 -10.36
CA LEU A 228 8.72 0.10 -9.12
C LEU A 228 9.67 1.24 -8.72
N GLU A 229 10.96 1.18 -9.07
CA GLU A 229 11.95 2.24 -8.82
C GLU A 229 11.53 3.56 -9.48
N ALA A 230 10.82 3.51 -10.60
CA ALA A 230 10.27 4.70 -11.28
C ALA A 230 9.20 5.45 -10.46
N LEU A 231 8.65 4.84 -9.41
CA LEU A 231 7.61 5.42 -8.55
C LEU A 231 8.15 6.12 -7.29
N ASP A 232 9.48 6.19 -7.11
CA ASP A 232 10.13 6.83 -5.96
C ASP A 232 9.58 6.33 -4.61
N LEU A 233 9.83 5.05 -4.33
CA LEU A 233 9.23 4.33 -3.20
C LEU A 233 10.02 4.45 -1.89
N ASP A 234 10.99 5.36 -1.81
CA ASP A 234 11.89 5.54 -0.65
C ASP A 234 11.08 5.77 0.65
N TYR A 235 9.93 6.42 0.54
CA TYR A 235 9.04 6.68 1.66
C TYR A 235 8.50 5.41 2.36
N LEU A 236 8.46 4.26 1.68
CA LEU A 236 7.98 3.00 2.28
C LEU A 236 8.91 2.47 3.38
N GLU A 237 10.19 2.83 3.32
CA GLU A 237 11.21 2.32 4.25
C GLU A 237 11.69 3.37 5.25
N GLU A 238 11.72 4.65 4.84
CA GLU A 238 12.19 5.75 5.68
C GLU A 238 11.21 6.16 6.77
N ILE A 239 9.91 6.00 6.52
CA ILE A 239 8.88 6.44 7.45
C ILE A 239 8.77 5.47 8.63
N SER A 240 9.14 5.97 9.80
CA SER A 240 8.92 5.32 11.10
C SER A 240 8.06 6.23 11.96
N LEU A 241 6.94 5.70 12.44
CA LEU A 241 6.03 6.38 13.38
C LEU A 241 5.92 5.56 14.67
N THR A 242 5.91 6.29 15.79
CA THR A 242 5.54 5.79 17.11
C THR A 242 4.11 6.21 17.47
N GLU A 243 3.59 5.71 18.59
CA GLU A 243 2.26 6.06 19.11
C GLU A 243 2.09 7.56 19.48
N PHE A 244 3.20 8.31 19.52
CA PHE A 244 3.20 9.74 19.80
C PHE A 244 3.32 10.62 18.55
N ASP A 245 3.65 10.01 17.40
CA ASP A 245 3.90 10.75 16.16
C ASP A 245 2.60 10.99 15.39
N SER A 246 2.38 12.24 15.00
CA SER A 246 1.22 12.62 14.19
C SER A 246 1.35 12.14 12.75
N VAL A 247 0.26 11.58 12.24
CA VAL A 247 0.16 11.08 10.86
C VAL A 247 0.11 12.22 9.83
N LEU A 248 -0.15 13.46 10.26
CA LEU A 248 -0.22 14.65 9.40
C LEU A 248 1.01 14.83 8.50
N ARG A 249 2.19 14.51 9.01
CA ARG A 249 3.46 14.68 8.28
C ARG A 249 3.59 13.75 7.09
N VAL A 250 2.83 12.67 7.06
CA VAL A 250 2.93 11.58 6.08
C VAL A 250 1.67 11.39 5.25
N VAL A 251 0.70 12.31 5.36
CA VAL A 251 -0.56 12.26 4.59
C VAL A 251 -0.32 12.15 3.08
N PRO A 252 0.56 12.95 2.45
CA PRO A 252 0.84 12.83 1.02
C PRO A 252 1.32 11.42 0.62
N GLN A 253 2.15 10.80 1.46
CA GLN A 253 2.68 9.46 1.24
C GLN A 253 1.61 8.38 1.41
N ILE A 254 0.64 8.57 2.32
CA ILE A 254 -0.52 7.68 2.43
C ILE A 254 -1.39 7.73 1.18
N ASP A 255 -1.63 8.94 0.66
CA ASP A 255 -2.43 9.13 -0.56
C ASP A 255 -1.74 8.51 -1.79
N GLN A 256 -0.40 8.56 -1.85
CA GLN A 256 0.40 7.88 -2.88
C GLN A 256 0.41 6.35 -2.68
N TRP A 257 0.51 5.87 -1.44
CA TRP A 257 0.56 4.44 -1.12
C TRP A 257 -0.60 3.65 -1.71
N ALA A 258 -1.83 4.17 -1.65
CA ALA A 258 -3.00 3.51 -2.22
C ALA A 258 -2.84 3.28 -3.74
N LYS A 259 -2.34 4.30 -4.45
CA LYS A 259 -2.14 4.26 -5.91
C LYS A 259 -1.00 3.33 -6.30
N HIS A 260 0.12 3.41 -5.58
CA HIS A 260 1.29 2.57 -5.82
C HIS A 260 1.02 1.10 -5.51
N LEU A 261 0.28 0.81 -4.43
CA LEU A 261 -0.14 -0.56 -4.10
C LEU A 261 -1.09 -1.11 -5.16
N GLU A 262 -2.07 -0.32 -5.61
CA GLU A 262 -2.96 -0.72 -6.71
C GLU A 262 -2.16 -1.01 -7.98
N PHE A 263 -1.18 -0.16 -8.31
CA PHE A 263 -0.36 -0.37 -9.49
C PHE A 263 0.45 -1.67 -9.41
N ALA A 264 1.15 -1.88 -8.29
CA ALA A 264 1.97 -3.06 -8.05
C ALA A 264 1.15 -4.36 -8.14
N VAL A 265 -0.03 -4.39 -7.52
CA VAL A 265 -0.86 -5.60 -7.45
C VAL A 265 -1.55 -5.87 -8.79
N LYS A 266 -2.21 -4.87 -9.40
CA LYS A 266 -3.05 -5.08 -10.59
C LYS A 266 -2.28 -5.20 -11.89
N TYR A 267 -1.14 -4.52 -12.02
CA TYR A 267 -0.41 -4.49 -13.28
C TYR A 267 0.89 -5.29 -13.22
N LEU A 268 1.69 -5.17 -12.17
CA LEU A 268 2.97 -5.88 -12.13
C LEU A 268 2.82 -7.32 -11.66
N LEU A 269 2.29 -7.53 -10.45
CA LEU A 269 2.18 -8.87 -9.87
C LEU A 269 1.15 -9.73 -10.60
N ASP A 270 0.09 -9.14 -11.16
CA ASP A 270 -0.83 -9.88 -12.02
C ASP A 270 -0.16 -10.40 -13.30
N MET A 271 0.64 -9.57 -13.96
CA MET A 271 1.40 -9.98 -15.15
C MET A 271 2.38 -11.10 -14.79
N GLU A 272 3.13 -10.96 -13.69
CA GLU A 272 4.06 -12.02 -13.25
C GLU A 272 3.35 -13.31 -12.86
N HIS A 273 2.18 -13.23 -12.25
CA HIS A 273 1.38 -14.41 -11.92
C HIS A 273 0.93 -15.15 -13.18
N ARG A 274 0.46 -14.42 -14.20
CA ARG A 274 0.09 -15.01 -15.50
C ARG A 274 1.29 -15.63 -16.21
N LEU A 275 2.41 -14.90 -16.29
CA LEU A 275 3.65 -15.38 -16.91
C LEU A 275 4.19 -16.63 -16.20
N CYS A 276 4.18 -16.67 -14.86
CA CYS A 276 4.56 -17.87 -14.12
C CYS A 276 3.72 -19.09 -14.55
N ILE A 277 2.40 -18.94 -14.67
CA ILE A 277 1.51 -20.02 -15.07
C ILE A 277 1.78 -20.46 -16.50
N GLU A 278 2.00 -19.52 -17.42
CA GLU A 278 2.30 -19.82 -18.83
C GLU A 278 3.65 -20.52 -18.99
N VAL A 279 4.70 -20.04 -18.32
CA VAL A 279 6.04 -20.62 -18.39
C VAL A 279 6.11 -22.01 -17.74
N PHE A 280 5.44 -22.21 -16.60
CA PHE A 280 5.45 -23.48 -15.85
C PHE A 280 4.16 -24.30 -16.04
N GLN A 281 3.56 -24.25 -17.23
CA GLN A 281 2.26 -24.86 -17.52
C GLN A 281 2.19 -26.38 -17.28
N LYS A 282 3.32 -27.10 -17.39
CA LYS A 282 3.35 -28.56 -17.23
C LYS A 282 3.04 -28.97 -15.78
N ALA A 283 2.23 -30.02 -15.64
CA ALA A 283 1.81 -30.55 -14.33
C ALA A 283 2.97 -30.86 -13.38
N ALA A 284 4.14 -31.26 -13.92
CA ALA A 284 5.35 -31.53 -13.14
C ALA A 284 5.89 -30.31 -12.38
N PHE A 285 5.54 -29.08 -12.79
CA PHE A 285 6.05 -27.84 -12.21
C PHE A 285 4.99 -27.02 -11.46
N LYS A 286 3.74 -27.49 -11.41
CA LYS A 286 2.61 -26.70 -10.88
C LYS A 286 2.80 -26.22 -9.44
N ASP A 287 3.28 -27.09 -8.55
CA ASP A 287 3.51 -26.71 -7.15
C ASP A 287 4.68 -25.71 -7.03
N LYS A 288 5.74 -25.94 -7.80
CA LYS A 288 6.94 -25.08 -7.83
C LYS A 288 6.70 -23.72 -8.51
N CYS A 289 5.75 -23.63 -9.43
CA CYS A 289 5.32 -22.39 -10.08
C CYS A 289 4.87 -21.36 -9.04
N MET A 290 4.01 -21.78 -8.10
CA MET A 290 3.52 -20.88 -7.07
C MET A 290 4.61 -20.48 -6.06
N ASP A 291 5.60 -21.35 -5.83
CA ASP A 291 6.78 -21.00 -5.04
C ASP A 291 7.63 -19.92 -5.72
N CYS A 292 7.79 -19.97 -7.05
CA CYS A 292 8.47 -18.91 -7.80
C CYS A 292 7.72 -17.59 -7.75
N PHE A 293 6.40 -17.61 -8.02
CA PHE A 293 5.58 -16.40 -7.93
C PHE A 293 5.66 -15.78 -6.53
N ALA A 294 5.54 -16.59 -5.48
CA ALA A 294 5.66 -16.10 -4.10
C ALA A 294 7.01 -15.41 -3.86
N LYS A 295 8.12 -16.03 -4.29
CA LYS A 295 9.45 -15.43 -4.17
C LYS A 295 9.59 -14.14 -4.97
N ILE A 296 9.04 -14.08 -6.19
CA ILE A 296 9.03 -12.87 -7.00
C ILE A 296 8.26 -11.77 -6.27
N ALA A 297 7.05 -12.03 -5.79
CA ALA A 297 6.26 -11.04 -5.06
C ALA A 297 6.99 -10.49 -3.82
N VAL A 298 7.63 -11.38 -3.04
CA VAL A 298 8.45 -11.00 -1.88
C VAL A 298 9.64 -10.12 -2.28
N GLN A 299 10.44 -10.55 -3.27
CA GLN A 299 11.61 -9.82 -3.74
C GLN A 299 11.28 -8.52 -4.48
N SER A 300 10.04 -8.40 -4.97
CA SER A 300 9.51 -7.19 -5.60
C SER A 300 9.15 -6.10 -4.58
N GLY A 301 9.19 -6.38 -3.27
CA GLY A 301 8.96 -5.38 -2.24
C GLY A 301 7.52 -5.26 -1.73
N ILE A 302 6.64 -6.26 -1.97
CA ILE A 302 5.26 -6.24 -1.43
C ILE A 302 5.23 -6.07 0.10
N HIS A 303 6.23 -6.61 0.80
CA HIS A 303 6.36 -6.45 2.25
C HIS A 303 6.59 -5.00 2.67
N SER A 304 7.28 -4.18 1.87
CA SER A 304 7.50 -2.76 2.18
C SER A 304 6.18 -1.98 2.17
N PHE A 305 5.26 -2.29 1.25
CA PHE A 305 3.90 -1.74 1.26
C PHE A 305 3.11 -2.12 2.51
N ILE A 306 3.16 -3.40 2.90
CA ILE A 306 2.46 -3.90 4.09
C ILE A 306 3.07 -3.29 5.37
N LYS A 307 4.40 -3.19 5.42
CA LYS A 307 5.14 -2.57 6.53
C LYS A 307 4.78 -1.10 6.69
N PHE A 308 4.77 -0.33 5.60
CA PHE A 308 4.34 1.07 5.61
C PHE A 308 2.93 1.20 6.21
N GLY A 309 1.97 0.39 5.73
CA GLY A 309 0.62 0.42 6.27
C GLY A 309 0.56 0.09 7.76
N ASN A 310 1.35 -0.89 8.21
CA ASN A 310 1.47 -1.22 9.63
C ASN A 310 2.06 -0.06 10.44
N THR A 311 3.02 0.69 9.90
CA THR A 311 3.58 1.88 10.55
C THR A 311 2.52 2.96 10.75
N ILE A 312 1.67 3.21 9.74
CA ILE A 312 0.57 4.18 9.88
C ILE A 312 -0.41 3.78 10.98
N THR A 313 -0.73 2.49 11.11
CA THR A 313 -1.64 2.01 12.19
C THR A 313 -1.08 2.27 13.59
N LYS A 314 0.24 2.42 13.77
CA LYS A 314 0.88 2.72 15.05
C LYS A 314 0.90 4.20 15.41
N GLY A 315 0.67 5.11 14.46
CA GLY A 315 0.71 6.55 14.71
C GLY A 315 -0.28 6.99 15.79
N LYS A 316 -0.14 8.23 16.24
CA LYS A 316 -1.00 8.80 17.28
C LYS A 316 -2.50 8.70 16.94
N LYS A 317 -3.33 8.42 17.95
CA LYS A 317 -4.80 8.35 17.82
C LYS A 317 -5.40 9.74 17.59
N GLU A 318 -5.42 10.15 16.33
CA GLU A 318 -5.91 11.46 15.89
C GLU A 318 -7.08 11.27 14.91
N ALA A 319 -8.04 12.20 14.92
CA ALA A 319 -9.17 12.19 13.98
C ALA A 319 -8.72 12.13 12.50
N ILE A 320 -7.64 12.82 12.13
CA ILE A 320 -7.10 12.76 10.76
C ILE A 320 -6.56 11.38 10.39
N LYS A 321 -5.98 10.65 11.37
CA LYS A 321 -5.51 9.28 11.15
C LYS A 321 -6.70 8.38 10.81
N MET A 322 -7.86 8.56 11.45
CA MET A 322 -9.06 7.78 11.13
C MET A 322 -9.48 7.94 9.67
N LEU A 323 -9.56 9.17 9.16
CA LEU A 323 -9.88 9.43 7.74
C LEU A 323 -8.87 8.74 6.81
N LYS A 324 -7.58 8.84 7.12
CA LYS A 324 -6.54 8.19 6.32
C LYS A 324 -6.57 6.67 6.41
N LEU A 325 -6.95 6.10 7.55
CA LEU A 325 -7.17 4.66 7.68
C LEU A 325 -8.41 4.21 6.88
N LEU A 326 -9.46 5.02 6.79
CA LEU A 326 -10.60 4.76 5.90
C LEU A 326 -10.16 4.73 4.43
N ASP A 327 -9.34 5.69 4.00
CA ASP A 327 -8.76 5.71 2.64
C ASP A 327 -7.96 4.42 2.37
N MET A 328 -7.10 4.02 3.32
CA MET A 328 -6.32 2.79 3.23
C MET A 328 -7.20 1.53 3.18
N PHE A 329 -8.24 1.46 4.01
CA PHE A 329 -9.18 0.35 3.99
C PHE A 329 -9.92 0.27 2.64
N ALA A 330 -10.36 1.40 2.09
CA ALA A 330 -11.02 1.45 0.79
C ALA A 330 -10.09 0.92 -0.32
N ALA A 331 -8.81 1.30 -0.31
CA ALA A 331 -7.81 0.78 -1.25
C ALA A 331 -7.59 -0.73 -1.11
N LEU A 332 -7.44 -1.24 0.13
CA LEU A 332 -7.29 -2.68 0.40
C LEU A 332 -8.54 -3.47 -0.01
N ASN A 333 -9.73 -2.93 0.24
CA ASN A 333 -11.00 -3.57 -0.12
C ASN A 333 -11.19 -3.62 -1.63
N LYS A 334 -10.81 -2.55 -2.35
CA LYS A 334 -10.79 -2.52 -3.82
C LYS A 334 -9.89 -3.59 -4.42
N LEU A 335 -8.79 -3.95 -3.76
CA LEU A 335 -7.83 -4.97 -4.19
C LEU A 335 -8.13 -6.37 -3.65
N ARG A 336 -9.19 -6.56 -2.86
CA ARG A 336 -9.49 -7.81 -2.16
C ARG A 336 -9.54 -9.03 -3.09
N SER A 337 -10.24 -8.91 -4.23
CA SER A 337 -10.35 -10.01 -5.20
C SER A 337 -9.01 -10.34 -5.85
N ASP A 338 -8.20 -9.33 -6.13
CA ASP A 338 -6.87 -9.50 -6.72
C ASP A 338 -5.93 -10.19 -5.73
N PHE A 339 -5.90 -9.75 -4.47
CA PHE A 339 -5.13 -10.40 -3.42
C PHE A 339 -5.54 -11.88 -3.24
N ASN A 340 -6.84 -12.15 -3.17
CA ASN A 340 -7.33 -13.52 -3.00
C ASN A 340 -6.97 -14.40 -4.20
N ARG A 341 -7.01 -13.87 -5.42
CA ARG A 341 -6.65 -14.62 -6.62
C ARG A 341 -5.14 -14.89 -6.68
N LEU A 342 -4.33 -13.85 -6.59
CA LEU A 342 -2.88 -13.91 -6.78
C LEU A 342 -2.20 -14.71 -5.67
N PHE A 343 -2.64 -14.54 -4.42
CA PHE A 343 -1.96 -15.11 -3.26
C PHE A 343 -2.66 -16.34 -2.67
N SER A 344 -3.65 -16.96 -3.31
CA SER A 344 -4.44 -18.09 -2.76
C SER A 344 -3.66 -19.34 -2.35
N GLY A 345 -2.41 -19.51 -2.78
CA GLY A 345 -1.60 -20.71 -2.55
C GLY A 345 -0.87 -20.74 -1.20
N ARG A 346 -0.51 -21.96 -0.74
CA ARG A 346 0.30 -22.15 0.49
C ARG A 346 1.64 -21.42 0.45
N ALA A 347 2.25 -21.32 -0.73
CA ALA A 347 3.51 -20.60 -0.94
C ALA A 347 3.44 -19.11 -0.56
N CYS A 348 2.25 -18.50 -0.67
CA CYS A 348 2.01 -17.09 -0.34
C CYS A 348 1.45 -16.90 1.08
N GLY A 349 1.50 -17.93 1.95
CA GLY A 349 0.86 -17.90 3.27
C GLY A 349 1.37 -16.78 4.19
N GLU A 350 2.64 -16.40 4.07
CA GLU A 350 3.20 -15.26 4.80
C GLU A 350 2.55 -13.94 4.36
N ILE A 351 2.52 -13.66 3.05
CA ILE A 351 1.89 -12.46 2.48
C ILE A 351 0.42 -12.39 2.90
N GLN A 352 -0.34 -13.49 2.76
CA GLN A 352 -1.74 -13.56 3.19
C GLN A 352 -1.91 -13.18 4.67
N THR A 353 -1.04 -13.72 5.54
CA THR A 353 -1.10 -13.47 6.98
C THR A 353 -0.81 -12.02 7.29
N GLN A 354 0.26 -11.46 6.72
CA GLN A 354 0.63 -10.07 6.95
C GLN A 354 -0.42 -9.08 6.40
N THR A 355 -1.02 -9.37 5.24
CA THR A 355 -2.13 -8.56 4.68
C THR A 355 -3.36 -8.61 5.57
N ARG A 356 -3.75 -9.80 6.06
CA ARG A 356 -4.88 -9.96 6.99
C ARG A 356 -4.63 -9.21 8.29
N ASP A 357 -3.42 -9.29 8.82
CA ASP A 357 -3.05 -8.60 10.06
C ASP A 357 -3.05 -7.08 9.87
N LEU A 358 -2.61 -6.57 8.71
CA LEU A 358 -2.74 -5.16 8.36
C LEU A 358 -4.21 -4.72 8.30
N ILE A 359 -5.07 -5.46 7.58
CA ILE A 359 -6.50 -5.16 7.50
C ILE A 359 -7.12 -5.13 8.89
N LYS A 360 -6.77 -6.09 9.75
CA LYS A 360 -7.24 -6.14 11.14
C LYS A 360 -6.84 -4.90 11.93
N LYS A 361 -5.58 -4.47 11.83
CA LYS A 361 -5.09 -3.27 12.51
C LYS A 361 -5.72 -1.98 11.98
N VAL A 362 -5.96 -1.88 10.67
CA VAL A 362 -6.64 -0.74 10.06
C VAL A 362 -8.08 -0.66 10.57
N VAL A 363 -8.83 -1.76 10.51
CA VAL A 363 -10.24 -1.84 11.00
C VAL A 363 -10.33 -1.51 12.49
N ASN A 364 -9.47 -2.11 13.31
CA ASN A 364 -9.43 -1.82 14.74
C ASN A 364 -9.07 -0.37 15.02
N GLY A 365 -8.05 0.18 14.33
CA GLY A 365 -7.63 1.57 14.51
C GLY A 365 -8.72 2.57 14.15
N ILE A 366 -9.53 2.30 13.11
CA ILE A 366 -10.69 3.14 12.77
C ILE A 366 -11.74 3.07 13.88
N CYS A 367 -12.11 1.87 14.32
CA CYS A 367 -13.14 1.68 15.34
C CYS A 367 -12.71 2.27 16.69
N GLU A 368 -11.47 2.05 17.11
CA GLU A 368 -10.92 2.62 18.34
C GLU A 368 -11.00 4.14 18.33
N ILE A 369 -10.55 4.80 17.25
CA ILE A 369 -10.61 6.26 17.18
C ILE A 369 -12.06 6.72 17.15
N PHE A 370 -12.94 6.10 16.35
CA PHE A 370 -14.34 6.48 16.22
C PHE A 370 -15.09 6.46 17.56
N TRP A 371 -14.97 5.37 18.32
CA TRP A 371 -15.65 5.21 19.60
C TRP A 371 -15.04 6.08 20.71
N GLU A 372 -13.78 6.51 20.57
CA GLU A 372 -13.13 7.44 21.50
C GLU A 372 -13.42 8.92 21.18
N LEU A 373 -14.01 9.26 20.02
CA LEU A 373 -14.21 10.66 19.60
C LEU A 373 -15.05 11.46 20.60
N SER A 374 -16.19 10.94 21.04
CA SER A 374 -17.05 11.65 21.99
C SER A 374 -16.34 11.92 23.32
N LEU A 375 -15.60 10.93 23.82
CA LEU A 375 -14.75 11.08 25.00
C LEU A 375 -13.64 12.12 24.78
N GLN A 376 -12.98 12.12 23.61
CA GLN A 376 -11.95 13.11 23.31
C GLN A 376 -12.50 14.54 23.26
N VAL A 377 -13.74 14.72 22.78
CA VAL A 377 -14.44 16.01 22.84
C VAL A 377 -14.74 16.37 24.30
N GLU A 378 -15.28 15.44 25.10
CA GLU A 378 -15.58 15.67 26.53
C GLU A 378 -14.34 16.11 27.32
N LEU A 379 -13.19 15.50 27.06
CA LEU A 379 -11.92 15.82 27.71
C LEU A 379 -11.43 17.24 27.44
N GLN A 380 -11.99 17.97 26.47
CA GLN A 380 -11.67 19.38 26.24
C GLN A 380 -12.44 20.33 27.16
N MET A 381 -13.46 19.86 27.89
CA MET A 381 -14.27 20.70 28.79
C MET A 381 -13.46 21.54 29.79
N PRO A 382 -12.37 21.03 30.41
CA PRO A 382 -11.57 21.81 31.37
C PRO A 382 -10.73 22.93 30.75
N THR A 383 -10.66 23.02 29.41
CA THR A 383 -9.89 24.07 28.74
C THR A 383 -10.52 25.45 28.93
N SER A 384 -9.70 26.50 28.90
CA SER A 384 -10.21 27.87 29.06
C SER A 384 -10.94 28.33 27.79
N PRO A 385 -12.12 28.97 27.92
CA PRO A 385 -12.84 29.47 26.76
C PRO A 385 -12.14 30.70 26.14
N PRO A 386 -12.45 31.06 24.88
CA PRO A 386 -11.83 32.20 24.21
C PRO A 386 -12.09 33.54 24.93
N MET A 387 -11.05 34.30 25.23
CA MET A 387 -11.18 35.56 26.00
C MET A 387 -12.00 36.65 25.28
N ASP A 388 -12.14 36.51 23.97
CA ASP A 388 -12.90 37.39 23.06
C ASP A 388 -14.37 36.95 22.87
N GLY A 389 -14.77 35.81 23.45
CA GLY A 389 -16.12 35.25 23.27
C GLY A 389 -16.37 34.64 21.88
N ASN A 390 -15.32 34.42 21.08
CA ASN A 390 -15.46 33.85 19.75
C ASN A 390 -15.74 32.32 19.81
N VAL A 391 -16.09 31.72 18.67
CA VAL A 391 -16.34 30.28 18.55
C VAL A 391 -15.03 29.50 18.80
N PRO A 392 -15.00 28.54 19.74
CA PRO A 392 -13.82 27.72 19.99
C PRO A 392 -13.42 26.91 18.75
N ARG A 393 -12.11 26.77 18.52
CA ARG A 393 -11.58 25.97 17.41
C ARG A 393 -12.07 24.52 17.43
N LEU A 394 -12.31 23.96 18.62
CA LEU A 394 -12.87 22.62 18.77
C LEU A 394 -14.25 22.50 18.11
N VAL A 395 -15.12 23.51 18.27
CA VAL A 395 -16.46 23.52 17.70
C VAL A 395 -16.38 23.49 16.18
N ILE A 396 -15.54 24.35 15.61
CA ILE A 396 -15.30 24.41 14.16
C ILE A 396 -14.82 23.04 13.66
N PHE A 397 -13.78 22.50 14.31
CA PHE A 397 -13.19 21.22 13.96
C PHE A 397 -14.19 20.06 14.01
N VAL A 398 -14.94 19.91 15.11
CA VAL A 398 -15.88 18.79 15.30
C VAL A 398 -16.99 18.83 14.25
N ILE A 399 -17.53 20.02 13.96
CA ILE A 399 -18.60 20.18 12.96
C ILE A 399 -18.08 19.89 11.56
N GLU A 400 -16.93 20.43 11.17
CA GLU A 400 -16.31 20.15 9.87
C GLU A 400 -15.98 18.66 9.71
N TYR A 401 -15.33 18.06 10.72
CA TYR A 401 -14.96 16.66 10.72
C TYR A 401 -16.17 15.72 10.64
N CYS A 402 -17.21 15.97 11.44
CA CYS A 402 -18.41 15.14 11.43
C CYS A 402 -19.18 15.24 10.11
N ASN A 403 -19.21 16.43 9.48
CA ASN A 403 -19.76 16.58 8.14
C ASN A 403 -18.97 15.78 7.10
N GLN A 404 -17.63 15.88 7.14
CA GLN A 404 -16.75 15.11 6.24
C GLN A 404 -16.95 13.60 6.42
N LEU A 405 -17.07 13.12 7.66
CA LEU A 405 -17.29 11.70 7.94
C LEU A 405 -18.64 11.18 7.42
N LEU A 406 -19.66 12.05 7.32
CA LEU A 406 -20.98 11.73 6.80
C LEU A 406 -21.07 11.81 5.26
N GLU A 407 -20.03 12.28 4.57
CA GLU A 407 -19.95 12.19 3.11
C GLU A 407 -20.10 10.73 2.65
N ASP A 408 -20.73 10.48 1.50
CA ASP A 408 -21.16 9.13 1.13
C ASP A 408 -20.00 8.14 1.02
N GLU A 409 -18.85 8.60 0.55
CA GLU A 409 -17.63 7.79 0.40
C GLU A 409 -17.09 7.31 1.76
N TYR A 410 -16.89 8.24 2.70
CA TYR A 410 -16.40 7.93 4.04
C TYR A 410 -17.43 7.17 4.86
N TRP A 411 -18.69 7.57 4.81
CA TRP A 411 -19.76 6.96 5.58
C TRP A 411 -20.03 5.50 5.17
N SER A 412 -20.07 5.22 3.86
CA SER A 412 -20.22 3.86 3.35
C SER A 412 -19.03 2.98 3.78
N THR A 413 -17.82 3.52 3.72
CA THR A 413 -16.61 2.80 4.14
C THR A 413 -16.61 2.52 5.64
N LEU A 414 -17.00 3.50 6.46
CA LEU A 414 -17.12 3.34 7.91
C LEU A 414 -18.16 2.28 8.29
N ILE A 415 -19.32 2.27 7.63
CA ILE A 415 -20.35 1.23 7.84
C ILE A 415 -19.76 -0.16 7.60
N GLN A 416 -19.07 -0.36 6.48
CA GLN A 416 -18.44 -1.65 6.16
C GLN A 416 -17.39 -2.05 7.19
N VAL A 417 -16.55 -1.10 7.63
CA VAL A 417 -15.51 -1.33 8.64
C VAL A 417 -16.13 -1.77 9.97
N VAL A 418 -17.17 -1.09 10.43
CA VAL A 418 -17.85 -1.41 11.70
C VAL A 418 -18.58 -2.73 11.62
N GLU A 419 -19.26 -3.02 10.50
CA GLU A 419 -19.89 -4.33 10.26
C GLU A 419 -18.87 -5.47 10.33
N ILE A 420 -17.69 -5.30 9.70
CA ILE A 420 -16.59 -6.27 9.77
C ILE A 420 -16.08 -6.44 11.21
N HIS A 421 -15.85 -5.32 11.91
CA HIS A 421 -15.34 -5.33 13.28
C HIS A 421 -16.31 -6.04 14.25
N GLN A 422 -17.60 -5.73 14.17
CA GLN A 422 -18.63 -6.38 14.97
C GLN A 422 -18.80 -7.86 14.60
N GLY A 423 -18.69 -8.20 13.31
CA GLY A 423 -18.65 -9.59 12.86
C GLY A 423 -17.48 -10.39 13.46
N TRP A 424 -16.30 -9.78 13.64
CA TRP A 424 -15.18 -10.42 14.34
C TRP A 424 -15.43 -10.63 15.83
N ASN A 425 -16.21 -9.74 16.46
CA ASN A 425 -16.55 -9.80 17.88
C ASN A 425 -17.87 -10.53 18.18
N GLN A 426 -18.53 -11.09 17.15
CA GLN A 426 -19.83 -11.78 17.25
C GLN A 426 -20.98 -10.88 17.76
N GLU A 427 -20.93 -9.59 17.44
CA GLU A 427 -21.95 -8.60 17.76
C GLU A 427 -22.90 -8.38 16.57
N SER A 428 -24.16 -8.05 16.85
CA SER A 428 -25.12 -7.70 15.80
C SER A 428 -24.87 -6.28 15.28
N PHE A 429 -24.66 -6.14 13.97
CA PHE A 429 -24.52 -4.83 13.35
C PHE A 429 -25.86 -4.08 13.30
N GLU A 430 -25.87 -2.88 13.87
CA GLU A 430 -26.98 -1.95 13.79
C GLU A 430 -26.49 -0.57 13.35
N LYS A 431 -26.88 -0.14 12.14
CA LYS A 431 -26.53 1.18 11.59
C LYS A 431 -26.96 2.34 12.50
N GLY A 432 -27.99 2.14 13.32
CA GLY A 432 -28.44 3.11 14.32
C GLY A 432 -27.36 3.49 15.34
N LEU A 433 -26.45 2.57 15.69
CA LEU A 433 -25.38 2.83 16.66
C LEU A 433 -24.41 3.91 16.18
N LEU A 434 -24.01 3.84 14.90
CA LEU A 434 -23.12 4.83 14.27
C LEU A 434 -23.75 6.23 14.27
N LEU A 435 -25.03 6.31 13.89
CA LEU A 435 -25.77 7.57 13.90
C LEU A 435 -25.98 8.11 15.32
N ASN A 436 -26.19 7.22 16.29
CA ASN A 436 -26.31 7.60 17.69
C ASN A 436 -24.98 8.15 18.25
N GLU A 437 -23.85 7.57 17.87
CA GLU A 437 -22.53 8.09 18.26
C GLU A 437 -22.28 9.48 17.66
N MET A 438 -22.63 9.69 16.39
CA MET A 438 -22.55 11.02 15.78
C MET A 438 -23.40 12.06 16.53
N ARG A 439 -24.63 11.70 16.95
CA ARG A 439 -25.46 12.56 17.80
C ARG A 439 -24.82 12.80 19.17
N ASN A 440 -24.20 11.77 19.75
CA ASN A 440 -23.53 11.85 21.04
C ASN A 440 -22.35 12.83 21.01
N ILE A 441 -21.53 12.80 19.96
CA ILE A 441 -20.41 13.75 19.77
C ILE A 441 -20.92 15.20 19.79
N ILE A 442 -22.01 15.49 19.07
CA ILE A 442 -22.60 16.84 19.05
C ILE A 442 -23.18 17.21 20.41
N ARG A 443 -23.87 16.28 21.09
CA ARG A 443 -24.38 16.51 22.44
C ARG A 443 -23.26 16.82 23.44
N VAL A 444 -22.15 16.11 23.39
CA VAL A 444 -20.99 16.37 24.25
C VAL A 444 -20.38 17.74 23.94
N LEU A 445 -20.32 18.12 22.66
CA LEU A 445 -19.88 19.45 22.26
C LEU A 445 -20.77 20.55 22.85
N GLU A 446 -22.09 20.37 22.86
CA GLU A 446 -23.04 21.30 23.49
C GLU A 446 -22.81 21.41 25.01
N LEU A 447 -22.56 20.30 25.70
CA LEU A 447 -22.22 20.31 27.13
C LEU A 447 -20.93 21.09 27.42
N ASN A 448 -19.93 20.98 26.55
CA ASN A 448 -18.71 21.77 26.68
C ASN A 448 -18.98 23.26 26.50
N LEU A 449 -19.84 23.65 25.55
CA LEU A 449 -20.24 25.04 25.36
C LEU A 449 -20.90 25.62 26.61
N GLU A 450 -21.78 24.87 27.26
CA GLU A 450 -22.40 25.30 28.52
C GLU A 450 -21.38 25.44 29.66
N ALA A 451 -20.44 24.51 29.77
CA ALA A 451 -19.38 24.56 30.79
C ALA A 451 -18.47 25.78 30.59
N TRP A 452 -18.06 26.03 29.34
CA TRP A 452 -17.28 27.20 28.95
C TRP A 452 -18.00 28.52 29.20
N ALA A 453 -19.30 28.57 28.89
CA ALA A 453 -20.10 29.76 29.17
C ALA A 453 -20.14 30.11 30.67
N LYS A 454 -20.19 29.10 31.55
CA LYS A 454 -20.18 29.28 33.02
C LYS A 454 -18.81 29.70 33.57
N ALA A 455 -17.74 29.52 32.81
CA ALA A 455 -16.38 29.88 33.23
C ALA A 455 -16.06 31.37 33.07
N TYR A 456 -16.87 32.14 32.34
CA TYR A 456 -16.69 33.59 32.23
C TYR A 456 -17.16 34.32 33.50
N GLU A 457 -16.34 35.28 33.95
CA GLU A 457 -16.69 36.16 35.06
C GLU A 457 -17.75 37.22 34.66
N ASP A 458 -17.69 37.74 33.43
CA ASP A 458 -18.67 38.69 32.91
C ASP A 458 -19.82 37.95 32.23
N ALA A 459 -21.02 38.05 32.81
CA ALA A 459 -22.24 37.46 32.25
C ALA A 459 -22.54 37.95 30.83
N SER A 460 -22.21 39.21 30.49
CA SER A 460 -22.42 39.74 29.15
C SER A 460 -21.51 39.07 28.12
N LEU A 461 -20.27 38.72 28.51
CA LEU A 461 -19.36 37.97 27.66
C LEU A 461 -19.80 36.52 27.50
N SER A 462 -20.31 35.90 28.58
CA SER A 462 -20.91 34.56 28.54
C SER A 462 -22.08 34.50 27.54
N TYR A 463 -22.98 35.49 27.56
CA TYR A 463 -24.09 35.55 26.60
C TYR A 463 -23.63 35.81 25.17
N LEU A 464 -22.63 36.69 24.97
CA LEU A 464 -22.04 36.90 23.65
C LEU A 464 -21.41 35.62 23.09
N PHE A 465 -20.70 34.88 23.94
CA PHE A 465 -20.11 33.59 23.59
C PHE A 465 -21.19 32.58 23.16
N LEU A 466 -22.26 32.41 23.95
CA LEU A 466 -23.35 31.49 23.60
C LEU A 466 -24.06 31.91 22.32
N MET A 467 -24.31 33.22 22.13
CA MET A 467 -24.88 33.76 20.91
C MET A 467 -24.03 33.43 19.66
N ASN A 468 -22.70 33.62 19.75
CA ASN A 468 -21.76 33.25 18.68
C ASN A 468 -21.83 31.75 18.33
N ASN A 469 -21.81 30.89 19.35
CA ASN A 469 -21.79 29.43 19.14
C ASN A 469 -23.12 28.91 18.60
N HIS A 470 -24.26 29.37 19.13
CA HIS A 470 -25.57 28.98 18.62
C HIS A 470 -25.81 29.47 17.19
N TRP A 471 -25.36 30.69 16.86
CA TRP A 471 -25.36 31.17 15.48
C TRP A 471 -24.50 30.29 14.56
N TYR A 472 -23.29 29.95 15.00
CA TYR A 472 -22.39 29.08 14.25
C TYR A 472 -23.02 27.70 13.99
N LEU A 473 -23.51 27.03 15.03
CA LEU A 473 -24.17 25.73 14.92
C LEU A 473 -25.38 25.80 13.97
N CYS A 474 -26.26 26.79 14.14
CA CYS A 474 -27.41 26.94 13.26
C CYS A 474 -27.03 27.17 11.80
N LYS A 475 -26.03 28.04 11.54
CA LYS A 475 -25.62 28.41 10.18
C LYS A 475 -24.87 27.29 9.45
N TYR A 476 -23.92 26.63 10.11
CA TYR A 476 -23.04 25.64 9.49
C TYR A 476 -23.59 24.21 9.51
N MET A 477 -24.66 23.95 10.27
CA MET A 477 -25.39 22.68 10.22
C MET A 477 -26.53 22.72 9.21
N ARG A 478 -27.01 23.91 8.83
CA ARG A 478 -28.14 24.04 7.91
C ARG A 478 -27.76 23.57 6.50
N GLY A 479 -28.48 22.57 6.00
CA GLY A 479 -28.25 22.01 4.67
C GLY A 479 -27.09 21.01 4.59
N THR A 480 -26.54 20.57 5.72
CA THR A 480 -25.55 19.49 5.76
C THR A 480 -26.17 18.19 6.23
N LYS A 481 -25.52 17.06 5.92
CA LYS A 481 -25.95 15.73 6.39
C LYS A 481 -25.98 15.62 7.92
N LEU A 482 -25.07 16.31 8.60
CA LEU A 482 -25.06 16.37 10.05
C LEU A 482 -26.28 17.14 10.59
N GLY A 483 -26.68 18.24 9.93
CA GLY A 483 -27.91 18.94 10.26
C GLY A 483 -29.18 18.13 9.98
N GLU A 484 -29.21 17.40 8.87
CA GLU A 484 -30.29 16.44 8.57
C GLU A 484 -30.39 15.35 9.64
N LEU A 485 -29.23 14.84 10.08
CA LEU A 485 -29.17 13.89 11.19
C LEU A 485 -29.76 14.49 12.46
N MET A 486 -29.31 15.67 12.88
CA MET A 486 -29.80 16.31 14.12
C MET A 486 -31.28 16.68 14.04
N GLY A 487 -31.76 17.07 12.85
CA GLY A 487 -33.15 17.37 12.57
C GLY A 487 -33.50 18.86 12.64
N HIS A 488 -34.56 19.26 11.92
CA HIS A 488 -34.98 20.66 11.80
C HIS A 488 -35.34 21.31 13.14
N GLU A 489 -35.92 20.56 14.07
CA GLU A 489 -36.29 21.08 15.40
C GLU A 489 -35.05 21.49 16.21
N TRP A 490 -33.96 20.74 16.11
CA TRP A 490 -32.70 21.05 16.79
C TRP A 490 -32.07 22.34 16.22
N ILE A 491 -32.05 22.49 14.89
CA ILE A 491 -31.55 23.71 14.22
C ILE A 491 -32.38 24.93 14.64
N ARG A 492 -33.71 24.79 14.64
CA ARG A 492 -34.62 25.85 15.09
C ARG A 492 -34.40 26.20 16.56
N GLY A 493 -34.19 25.20 17.43
CA GLY A 493 -33.88 25.43 18.83
C GLY A 493 -32.63 26.30 19.03
N HIS A 494 -31.56 26.08 18.25
CA HIS A 494 -30.38 26.96 18.30
C HIS A 494 -30.63 28.36 17.76
N GLU A 495 -31.51 28.54 16.78
CA GLU A 495 -31.94 29.86 16.35
C GLU A 495 -32.68 30.59 17.48
N GLU A 496 -33.61 29.90 18.16
CA GLU A 496 -34.34 30.43 19.33
C GLU A 496 -33.38 30.76 20.50
N TYR A 497 -32.37 29.91 20.78
CA TYR A 497 -31.35 30.19 21.79
C TYR A 497 -30.48 31.39 21.43
N MET A 498 -30.12 31.55 20.16
CA MET A 498 -29.36 32.71 19.69
C MET A 498 -30.12 34.01 19.98
N GLU A 499 -31.42 34.09 19.66
CA GLU A 499 -32.26 35.26 19.93
C GLU A 499 -32.48 35.50 21.44
N TYR A 500 -32.58 34.42 22.22
CA TYR A 500 -32.66 34.49 23.67
C TYR A 500 -31.39 35.11 24.28
N TYR A 501 -30.21 34.64 23.89
CA TYR A 501 -28.94 35.18 24.39
C TYR A 501 -28.64 36.58 23.84
N GLU A 502 -29.07 36.91 22.63
CA GLU A 502 -29.07 38.27 22.07
C GLU A 502 -29.84 39.23 22.99
N THR A 503 -31.04 38.84 23.43
CA THR A 503 -31.87 39.63 24.34
C THR A 503 -31.23 39.79 25.72
N LEU A 504 -30.68 38.71 26.29
CA LEU A 504 -30.00 38.75 27.59
C LEU A 504 -28.72 39.60 27.56
N TYR A 505 -27.92 39.45 26.50
CA TYR A 505 -26.73 40.26 26.27
C TYR A 505 -27.11 41.75 26.24
N LEU A 506 -28.10 42.14 25.43
CA LEU A 506 -28.53 43.53 25.34
C LEU A 506 -29.03 44.05 26.69
N LYS A 507 -29.84 43.27 27.40
CA LYS A 507 -30.38 43.66 28.72
C LYS A 507 -29.30 43.88 29.77
N GLU A 508 -28.32 42.98 29.86
CA GLU A 508 -27.28 43.05 30.88
C GLU A 508 -26.18 44.07 30.57
N SER A 509 -25.93 44.35 29.28
CA SER A 509 -24.94 45.30 28.82
C SER A 509 -25.53 46.69 28.51
N TRP A 510 -25.91 46.95 27.26
CA TRP A 510 -26.30 48.26 26.75
C TRP A 510 -27.66 48.75 27.26
N GLY A 511 -28.56 47.84 27.63
CA GLY A 511 -29.94 48.13 28.06
C GLY A 511 -30.04 48.91 29.36
N LYS A 512 -28.99 48.94 30.19
CA LYS A 512 -28.94 49.71 31.44
C LYS A 512 -28.59 51.18 31.23
N LEU A 513 -27.92 51.51 30.13
CA LEU A 513 -27.40 52.86 29.89
C LEU A 513 -28.50 53.90 29.64
N PRO A 514 -29.58 53.61 28.87
CA PRO A 514 -30.67 54.57 28.68
C PRO A 514 -31.34 55.01 29.99
N ALA A 515 -31.40 54.15 31.01
CA ALA A 515 -31.99 54.48 32.30
C ALA A 515 -31.23 55.59 33.05
N LEU A 516 -29.93 55.81 32.75
CA LEU A 516 -29.14 56.91 33.30
C LEU A 516 -29.61 58.29 32.77
N LEU A 517 -30.31 58.29 31.63
CA LEU A 517 -30.88 59.47 31.00
C LEU A 517 -32.37 59.65 31.35
N ASN A 518 -32.82 59.12 32.50
CA ASN A 518 -34.21 59.22 32.91
C ASN A 518 -34.66 60.68 33.16
N GLU A 519 -35.97 60.91 33.11
CA GLU A 519 -36.58 62.23 33.32
C GLU A 519 -37.02 62.47 34.78
N GLU A 520 -36.92 61.44 35.63
CA GLU A 520 -37.37 61.49 37.02
C GLU A 520 -36.60 62.56 37.81
N GLY A 521 -37.31 63.43 38.54
CA GLY A 521 -36.70 64.54 39.30
C GLY A 521 -36.41 65.82 38.49
N LEU A 522 -36.60 65.81 37.17
CA LEU A 522 -36.59 67.03 36.36
C LEU A 522 -37.99 67.68 36.42
N VAL A 523 -38.26 68.47 37.46
CA VAL A 523 -39.55 69.14 37.59
C VAL A 523 -39.64 70.26 36.55
N LEU A 524 -40.47 70.05 35.52
CA LEU A 524 -40.95 71.11 34.63
C LEU A 524 -42.02 71.92 35.37
N PHE A 525 -41.62 72.94 36.13
CA PHE A 525 -42.60 73.93 36.60
C PHE A 525 -43.16 74.71 35.39
N PRO A 526 -44.49 74.78 35.21
CA PRO A 526 -45.09 75.62 34.19
C PRO A 526 -44.92 77.08 34.62
N GLY A 527 -44.01 77.82 33.98
CA GLY A 527 -43.86 79.27 34.22
C GLY A 527 -42.44 79.85 34.24
N GLY A 528 -41.38 79.06 34.11
CA GLY A 528 -40.05 79.59 33.81
C GLY A 528 -38.94 79.15 34.77
N ARG A 529 -37.89 78.59 34.16
CA ARG A 529 -36.49 78.45 34.61
C ARG A 529 -36.27 77.94 36.05
N ALA A 530 -36.26 76.61 36.19
CA ALA A 530 -35.21 75.92 36.95
C ALA A 530 -35.10 74.46 36.51
N ILE A 531 -34.57 74.23 35.31
CA ILE A 531 -33.96 72.94 35.02
C ILE A 531 -32.70 72.88 35.89
N ASP A 532 -32.55 71.86 36.74
CA ASP A 532 -31.31 71.66 37.48
C ASP A 532 -30.20 71.27 36.49
N ARG A 533 -29.49 72.31 36.03
CA ARG A 533 -28.36 72.20 35.09
C ARG A 533 -27.26 71.31 35.65
N GLN A 534 -27.08 71.25 36.97
CA GLN A 534 -26.07 70.40 37.59
C GLN A 534 -26.49 68.93 37.53
N LEU A 535 -27.77 68.63 37.77
CA LEU A 535 -28.32 67.28 37.63
C LEU A 535 -28.24 66.76 36.19
N LEU A 536 -28.56 67.61 35.20
CA LEU A 536 -28.43 67.24 33.79
C LEU A 536 -26.99 66.92 33.39
N LYS A 537 -26.03 67.77 33.81
CA LYS A 537 -24.59 67.56 33.57
C LYS A 537 -24.11 66.29 34.25
N LYS A 538 -24.56 66.01 35.48
CA LYS A 538 -24.24 64.80 36.22
C LYS A 538 -24.70 63.54 35.47
N ARG A 539 -25.97 63.49 35.03
CA ARG A 539 -26.52 62.37 34.26
C ARG A 539 -25.79 62.13 32.94
N LEU A 540 -25.49 63.20 32.20
CA LEU A 540 -24.75 63.09 30.94
C LEU A 540 -23.33 62.56 31.16
N LYS A 541 -22.66 63.00 32.23
CA LYS A 541 -21.34 62.51 32.62
C LYS A 541 -21.39 61.03 33.03
N GLU A 542 -22.35 60.64 33.87
CA GLU A 542 -22.57 59.25 34.29
C GLU A 542 -22.86 58.34 33.09
N PHE A 543 -23.69 58.78 32.14
CA PHE A 543 -23.92 58.07 30.89
C PHE A 543 -22.65 57.92 30.06
N THR A 544 -21.89 59.00 29.88
CA THR A 544 -20.66 59.00 29.06
C THR A 544 -19.60 58.08 29.67
N GLU A 545 -19.43 58.11 31.00
CA GLU A 545 -18.52 57.21 31.73
C GLU A 545 -18.99 55.76 31.63
N ALA A 546 -20.29 55.48 31.76
CA ALA A 546 -20.85 54.15 31.59
C ALA A 546 -20.66 53.62 30.15
N PHE A 547 -20.89 54.47 29.15
CA PHE A 547 -20.65 54.16 27.74
C PHE A 547 -19.18 53.85 27.47
N ASP A 548 -18.26 54.71 27.93
CA ASP A 548 -16.82 54.51 27.75
C ASP A 548 -16.33 53.22 28.40
N ASN A 549 -16.81 52.94 29.61
CA ASN A 549 -16.48 51.71 30.32
C ASN A 549 -17.00 50.48 29.59
N MET A 550 -18.22 50.54 29.03
CA MET A 550 -18.79 49.45 28.24
C MET A 550 -18.03 49.26 26.94
N TYR A 551 -17.82 50.34 26.18
CA TYR A 551 -17.07 50.34 24.93
C TYR A 551 -15.67 49.77 25.12
N LYS A 552 -14.94 50.25 26.14
CA LYS A 552 -13.60 49.75 26.48
C LYS A 552 -13.61 48.26 26.79
N ARG A 553 -14.60 47.79 27.56
CA ARG A 553 -14.73 46.37 27.93
C ARG A 553 -14.98 45.49 26.72
N GLN A 554 -15.90 45.91 25.85
CA GLN A 554 -16.33 45.12 24.69
C GLN A 554 -15.45 45.32 23.45
N SER A 555 -14.51 46.27 23.47
CA SER A 555 -13.59 46.56 22.36
C SER A 555 -12.67 45.39 21.97
N ASN A 556 -12.55 44.37 22.82
CA ASN A 556 -11.76 43.16 22.58
C ASN A 556 -12.64 41.94 22.22
N TRP A 557 -13.96 42.09 22.21
CA TRP A 557 -14.88 40.98 21.93
C TRP A 557 -15.07 40.85 20.42
N GLU A 558 -15.32 39.64 19.94
CA GLU A 558 -15.46 39.37 18.52
C GLU A 558 -16.77 38.63 18.21
N LEU A 559 -17.45 39.04 17.14
CA LEU A 559 -18.59 38.31 16.60
C LEU A 559 -18.17 37.56 15.33
N CYS A 560 -18.44 36.26 15.32
CA CYS A 560 -17.91 35.31 14.35
C CYS A 560 -18.35 35.58 12.90
N ASP A 561 -19.55 36.14 12.72
CA ASP A 561 -20.16 36.38 11.41
C ASP A 561 -20.48 37.85 11.18
N LYS A 562 -20.31 38.32 9.94
CA LYS A 562 -20.61 39.70 9.56
C LYS A 562 -22.10 40.04 9.71
N GLY A 563 -22.99 39.10 9.42
CA GLY A 563 -24.44 39.28 9.55
C GLY A 563 -24.87 39.36 11.01
N LEU A 564 -24.34 38.47 11.86
CA LEU A 564 -24.56 38.53 13.30
C LEU A 564 -24.02 39.84 13.90
N ARG A 565 -22.81 40.25 13.50
CA ARG A 565 -22.21 41.53 13.92
C ARG A 565 -23.11 42.70 13.57
N TRP A 566 -23.54 42.76 12.31
CA TRP A 566 -24.44 43.83 11.86
C TRP A 566 -25.73 43.85 12.68
N ARG A 567 -26.38 42.68 12.88
CA ARG A 567 -27.61 42.55 13.67
C ARG A 567 -27.44 43.08 15.10
N VAL A 568 -26.40 42.63 15.81
CA VAL A 568 -26.13 43.04 17.19
C VAL A 568 -25.79 44.54 17.26
N SER A 569 -24.94 45.04 16.36
CA SER A 569 -24.61 46.47 16.29
C SER A 569 -25.87 47.32 16.07
N GLN A 570 -26.77 46.92 15.17
CA GLN A 570 -28.04 47.63 14.94
C GLN A 570 -28.91 47.65 16.20
N LEU A 571 -29.02 46.53 16.92
CA LEU A 571 -29.79 46.48 18.17
C LEU A 571 -29.21 47.43 19.24
N VAL A 572 -27.88 47.46 19.39
CA VAL A 572 -27.22 48.39 20.30
C VAL A 572 -27.48 49.85 19.90
N LEU A 573 -27.39 50.17 18.60
CA LEU A 573 -27.70 51.50 18.07
C LEU A 573 -29.14 51.91 18.39
N HIS A 574 -30.11 51.03 18.16
CA HIS A 574 -31.52 51.29 18.43
C HIS A 574 -31.81 51.52 19.92
N VAL A 575 -31.06 50.91 20.83
CA VAL A 575 -31.22 51.10 22.27
C VAL A 575 -30.62 52.43 22.74
N ILE A 576 -29.44 52.78 22.23
CA ILE A 576 -28.63 53.90 22.76
C ILE A 576 -28.93 55.22 22.04
N VAL A 577 -28.90 55.24 20.71
CA VAL A 577 -28.90 56.48 19.91
C VAL A 577 -30.20 57.30 20.06
N PRO A 578 -31.41 56.70 20.05
CA PRO A 578 -32.65 57.47 20.21
C PRO A 578 -32.76 58.14 21.58
N SER A 579 -32.44 57.39 22.65
CA SER A 579 -32.47 57.88 24.04
C SER A 579 -31.49 59.05 24.23
N TYR A 580 -30.26 58.89 23.74
CA TYR A 580 -29.24 59.93 23.79
C TYR A 580 -29.61 61.17 22.96
N SER A 581 -30.08 60.97 21.73
CA SER A 581 -30.46 62.05 20.82
C SER A 581 -31.65 62.85 21.33
N SER A 582 -32.66 62.18 21.90
CA SER A 582 -33.82 62.83 22.51
C SER A 582 -33.41 63.69 23.71
N TYR A 583 -32.57 63.16 24.60
CA TYR A 583 -32.03 63.87 25.74
C TYR A 583 -31.22 65.11 25.32
N LEU A 584 -30.34 64.96 24.34
CA LEU A 584 -29.57 66.07 23.78
C LEU A 584 -30.49 67.15 23.17
N LYS A 585 -31.43 66.78 22.30
CA LYS A 585 -32.36 67.75 21.66
C LYS A 585 -33.20 68.52 22.68
N LYS A 586 -33.67 67.85 23.74
CA LYS A 586 -34.57 68.43 24.74
C LYS A 586 -33.84 69.40 25.70
N TYR A 587 -32.57 69.13 26.01
CA TYR A 587 -31.86 69.84 27.09
C TYR A 587 -30.66 70.69 26.62
N ILE A 588 -30.11 70.47 25.43
CA ILE A 588 -29.05 71.34 24.86
C ILE A 588 -29.48 72.81 24.74
N PRO A 589 -30.70 73.16 24.25
CA PRO A 589 -31.10 74.56 24.14
C PRO A 589 -31.21 75.30 25.49
N SER A 590 -31.23 74.56 26.61
CA SER A 590 -31.30 75.14 27.97
C SER A 590 -29.92 75.39 28.60
N ILE A 591 -28.85 74.94 27.93
CA ILE A 591 -27.43 75.05 28.31
C ILE A 591 -26.76 76.01 27.31
N GLU A 592 -27.32 77.19 27.10
CA GLU A 592 -26.61 78.24 26.34
C GLU A 592 -25.49 78.85 27.20
N PHE A 593 -24.32 79.01 26.55
CA PHE A 593 -23.04 79.56 27.03
C PHE A 593 -22.17 78.64 27.91
N GLU A 594 -21.63 77.56 27.32
CA GLU A 594 -20.30 76.94 27.60
C GLU A 594 -20.22 75.57 26.87
N VAL A 595 -20.31 75.59 25.54
CA VAL A 595 -20.69 74.41 24.73
C VAL A 595 -19.51 73.49 24.37
N ASP A 596 -18.26 73.96 24.43
CA ASP A 596 -17.13 73.20 23.87
C ASP A 596 -16.37 72.28 24.86
N GLN A 597 -16.76 72.22 26.13
CA GLN A 597 -16.02 71.43 27.14
C GLN A 597 -16.77 70.23 27.76
N HIS A 598 -18.06 70.05 27.46
CA HIS A 598 -18.91 69.14 28.27
C HIS A 598 -19.65 68.04 27.49
N ILE A 599 -19.80 68.17 26.17
CA ILE A 599 -20.39 67.12 25.32
C ILE A 599 -19.24 66.36 24.66
N LYS A 600 -18.97 65.14 25.14
CA LYS A 600 -17.86 64.32 24.63
C LYS A 600 -18.16 63.68 23.28
N TYR A 601 -19.43 63.37 23.00
CA TYR A 601 -19.85 62.64 21.81
C TYR A 601 -21.09 63.28 21.17
N THR A 602 -21.12 63.39 19.84
CA THR A 602 -22.34 63.60 19.08
C THR A 602 -23.05 62.26 18.83
N ALA A 603 -24.33 62.28 18.47
CA ALA A 603 -25.07 61.06 18.11
C ALA A 603 -24.38 60.27 16.99
N GLU A 604 -23.84 60.96 15.98
CA GLU A 604 -23.08 60.36 14.87
C GLU A 604 -21.76 59.73 15.34
N THR A 605 -21.04 60.35 16.29
CA THR A 605 -19.82 59.73 16.84
C THR A 605 -20.11 58.48 17.65
N LEU A 606 -21.21 58.44 18.43
CA LEU A 606 -21.62 57.22 19.14
C LEU A 606 -21.99 56.11 18.16
N GLU A 607 -22.71 56.46 17.09
CA GLU A 607 -23.08 55.53 16.03
C GLU A 607 -21.84 54.92 15.39
N ASN A 608 -20.88 55.75 14.97
CA ASN A 608 -19.61 55.30 14.39
C ASN A 608 -18.80 54.42 15.34
N MET A 609 -18.76 54.76 16.64
CA MET A 609 -18.07 53.94 17.64
C MET A 609 -18.73 52.55 17.75
N ILE A 610 -20.06 52.49 17.87
CA ILE A 610 -20.79 51.21 18.00
C ILE A 610 -20.63 50.35 16.74
N THR A 611 -20.63 50.96 15.54
CA THR A 611 -20.41 50.20 14.29
C THR A 611 -19.01 49.61 14.17
N CYS A 612 -18.02 50.19 14.84
CA CYS A 612 -16.64 49.67 14.89
C CYS A 612 -16.43 48.59 15.97
N LEU A 613 -17.44 48.26 16.78
CA LEU A 613 -17.34 47.19 17.77
C LEU A 613 -17.39 45.80 17.11
N PHE A 614 -16.82 44.82 17.80
CA PHE A 614 -16.86 43.40 17.44
C PHE A 614 -16.12 43.01 16.15
N GLU A 615 -15.27 43.90 15.63
CA GLU A 615 -14.41 43.60 14.48
C GLU A 615 -13.26 42.64 14.86
N PRO A 616 -12.90 41.71 13.96
CA PRO A 616 -11.79 40.80 14.19
C PRO A 616 -10.47 41.54 14.21
N LYS A 617 -9.66 41.34 15.26
CA LYS A 617 -8.36 42.02 15.37
C LYS A 617 -7.32 41.33 14.51
N VAL A 618 -6.87 42.01 13.45
CA VAL A 618 -5.77 41.54 12.60
C VAL A 618 -4.44 41.67 13.36
N GLY A 619 -4.08 40.67 14.17
CA GLY A 619 -2.79 40.66 14.86
C GLY A 619 -2.52 39.51 15.83
N LYS A 620 -1.64 38.58 15.39
CA LYS A 620 -0.91 37.55 16.17
C LYS A 620 -1.79 36.52 16.91
N TYR A 621 -2.06 35.40 16.23
CA TYR A 621 -2.36 34.13 16.89
C TYR A 621 -1.21 33.77 17.85
N GLY A 622 -1.34 34.17 19.11
CA GLY A 622 -0.47 33.76 20.20
C GLY A 622 -0.61 32.27 20.42
N ASN A 623 0.52 31.57 20.44
CA ASN A 623 0.66 30.19 20.85
C ASN A 623 0.08 29.96 22.27
N ALA A 624 -1.17 29.52 22.40
CA ALA A 624 -1.70 29.05 23.68
C ALA A 624 -2.96 28.17 23.57
N THR A 625 -2.90 27.08 22.80
CA THR A 625 -3.53 25.80 23.18
C THR A 625 -2.95 24.72 22.26
N LYS A 626 -2.11 23.84 22.81
CA LYS A 626 -1.67 22.63 22.09
C LYS A 626 -2.88 21.71 21.97
N CYS A 627 -3.67 21.89 20.92
CA CYS A 627 -4.70 20.95 20.52
C CYS A 627 -4.02 19.80 19.73
N THR A 628 -3.03 19.14 20.32
CA THR A 628 -2.18 18.18 19.59
C THR A 628 -2.88 16.84 19.29
N GLU A 629 -4.13 16.65 19.72
CA GLU A 629 -4.90 15.40 19.47
C GLU A 629 -6.02 15.59 18.45
N LEU A 630 -6.50 16.83 18.26
CA LEU A 630 -7.58 17.16 17.31
C LEU A 630 -7.20 18.28 16.32
N SER A 631 -5.97 18.84 16.37
CA SER A 631 -5.52 19.84 15.39
C SER A 631 -4.43 19.28 14.48
N GLY A 632 -4.88 18.61 13.43
CA GLY A 632 -4.29 18.83 12.12
C GLY A 632 -4.94 20.05 11.53
N LYS A 633 -4.15 21.06 11.14
CA LYS A 633 -4.67 22.06 10.20
C LYS A 633 -5.13 21.29 8.96
N LEU A 634 -6.44 21.14 8.75
CA LEU A 634 -6.95 20.87 7.41
C LEU A 634 -6.49 22.05 6.56
N ASP A 635 -5.74 21.77 5.50
CA ASP A 635 -5.33 22.79 4.55
C ASP A 635 -6.59 23.38 3.89
N TYR A 636 -6.87 24.65 4.19
CA TYR A 636 -8.02 25.42 3.73
C TYR A 636 -7.93 25.80 2.24
N SER A 637 -7.68 24.84 1.35
CA SER A 637 -7.58 25.13 -0.10
C SER A 637 -8.40 24.23 -1.03
N ILE A 638 -9.09 23.20 -0.54
CA ILE A 638 -9.81 22.26 -1.44
C ILE A 638 -11.34 22.41 -1.42
N VAL A 639 -11.96 23.01 -0.40
CA VAL A 639 -13.44 23.08 -0.30
C VAL A 639 -14.02 24.47 -0.62
N ALA A 640 -13.19 25.51 -0.79
CA ALA A 640 -13.69 26.89 -1.01
C ALA A 640 -14.14 27.19 -2.46
N ASN A 641 -14.13 26.23 -3.40
CA ASN A 641 -14.40 26.52 -4.81
C ASN A 641 -15.66 25.89 -5.43
N ASN A 642 -16.52 25.17 -4.70
CA ASN A 642 -17.69 24.52 -5.34
C ASN A 642 -19.08 24.86 -4.80
N HIS A 643 -19.25 25.82 -3.89
CA HIS A 643 -20.60 26.22 -3.43
C HIS A 643 -20.82 27.74 -3.33
N LEU A 644 -20.42 28.48 -4.37
CA LEU A 644 -20.89 29.86 -4.59
C LEU A 644 -21.19 30.08 -6.08
N SER A 645 -22.28 29.49 -6.57
CA SER A 645 -23.00 30.07 -7.71
C SER A 645 -24.48 29.70 -7.67
N SER A 646 -25.31 30.61 -7.16
CA SER A 646 -26.51 31.08 -7.87
C SER A 646 -27.19 32.15 -7.02
N THR A 647 -26.91 33.38 -7.39
CA THR A 647 -27.71 34.57 -7.08
C THR A 647 -29.16 34.34 -7.55
N PRO A 648 -30.17 34.76 -6.78
CA PRO A 648 -31.50 34.99 -7.31
C PRO A 648 -31.61 36.45 -7.76
N ALA A 649 -31.94 36.69 -9.03
CA ALA A 649 -32.48 37.97 -9.46
C ALA A 649 -33.31 37.80 -10.74
N ALA A 650 -34.51 38.36 -10.68
CA ALA A 650 -35.54 38.31 -11.69
C ALA A 650 -35.19 39.06 -12.98
N ALA A 651 -35.59 38.48 -14.10
CA ALA A 651 -36.28 39.09 -15.23
C ALA A 651 -37.11 38.01 -15.90
#